data_AF-A0A8H3I8B1-F1
#
_entry.id   AF-A0A8H3I8B1-F1
#
_cell.length_a   1.000
_cell.length_b   1.000
_cell.length_c   1.000
_cell.angle_alpha   90.00
_cell.angle_beta   90.00
_cell.angle_gamma   90.00
#
_symmetry.space_group_name_H-M   'P 1'
#
loop_
_entity.id
_entity.type
_entity.pdbx_description
1 polymer ?
#
loop_
_entity_poly.entity_id
_entity_poly.type
_entity_poly.pdbx_seq_one_letter_code
_entity_poly.pdbx_strand_id
1 'polypeptide(L)'
;MRYTLLTLGTLAASVIAAPSSTHVLHEKRDTLPFGWERHEKLPSHEVLPMRIGLTQSNLDKAEEFLMEVSHPSSPKYGQHWSSKQVAETFAPSRESFDAVLMWLKSSGISPERISRSQSMGWLTFDATVAEAENLLKTQFFMHKHTTGKPHVGCDDYSIPEFVQPHIDFITPTVHFDTKIPQGRHREKRDIPLEKRAPPTVAAAGVPVVSKAAVHKITDPNGGYLPKKGADVDIQSIITELENCDEFIVPDCLRALYRFPPNVVATPGNSFGIVEYTPEAYLQGDLDLFFANFSKNQVQMTPTFDSIDGGVLQTTEESFEYNGESDLDLEYGMTLVNPQPVTLYQAGDLVEGASFNNFLDAIDGSYCTYDGGDDPTQDAVYPDPFGGYEGPENCGGFAATKVISTSYAYNEADLTSFYEMRQCNEYMKLGLQGTSFFYSSGDYGVAGNGGQCIAANGSYNDGTSGRFNPSFPGTCPYITSVGATQIKPGASVTQPEEACETVIFSGGGFSNVFPLPSYQAAAVKSFFANHPPPYTSAQYNNSQQTRGFPDISANGANYVIAVDGTFSLVYGTSASSPVSASIFTLINEARLAIGKSSVGFINPVLYAHPGDLNDITSGGNMGCGTPGFTATTGLCLRRPALRVLSSSPSVFISIPASKARSITHLTYPGFIRKAPRPAFLPFQRRYYADEPATQSEPEADGAIEAQHGDNSIAASADANTSTSTEQAEESAAASDVESVAEESTERASSTADSVKSAAQTAGEAVTGVAQRFGAAAGFGSQTSGANRDALGVERSNLGGETSKSVYVGNLFFDVRNEDLKKEFERAGPVIDAKIIMDQRGLSKGFGYVNFETIEAAQRAIELYNLQNFEGRRLSVQFSLNRPPGPSDRQAYGNSQERQLNPPSKTLFIGNMSFDMSDRDLNNLFREIKNVIDVRVAIDRRTGQPRGFAHADFTDMASAERALTELSGKVVCGRALRIDFSTSTGRAAVGDS
;
A
#
# COMPACT_ATOMS: atom_id res chain seq x y z
N MET A 1 -53.32 -73.88 -13.04
CA MET A 1 -54.34 -72.88 -13.39
C MET A 1 -53.61 -71.55 -13.50
N ARG A 2 -53.73 -70.88 -14.65
CA ARG A 2 -53.05 -69.62 -15.02
C ARG A 2 -53.28 -68.54 -13.96
N TYR A 3 -52.29 -67.69 -13.66
CA TYR A 3 -52.43 -66.23 -13.64
C TYR A 3 -51.06 -65.55 -13.73
N THR A 4 -51.10 -64.35 -14.27
CA THR A 4 -50.09 -63.66 -15.07
C THR A 4 -49.48 -62.49 -14.29
N LEU A 5 -48.29 -62.06 -14.73
CA LEU A 5 -47.51 -60.87 -14.34
C LEU A 5 -48.25 -59.67 -13.71
N LEU A 6 -47.59 -59.03 -12.74
CA LEU A 6 -47.35 -57.58 -12.74
C LEU A 6 -46.21 -57.21 -11.76
N THR A 7 -45.01 -56.97 -12.30
CA THR A 7 -43.91 -56.31 -11.60
C THR A 7 -44.04 -54.80 -11.78
N LEU A 8 -44.40 -54.07 -10.73
CA LEU A 8 -44.24 -52.61 -10.67
C LEU A 8 -42.79 -52.31 -10.27
N GLY A 9 -42.03 -51.72 -11.20
CA GLY A 9 -40.77 -51.06 -10.88
C GLY A 9 -41.04 -49.66 -10.34
N THR A 10 -40.76 -49.43 -9.06
CA THR A 10 -40.70 -48.09 -8.48
C THR A 10 -39.36 -47.44 -8.84
N LEU A 11 -39.37 -46.52 -9.82
CA LEU A 11 -38.30 -45.54 -9.96
C LEU A 11 -38.42 -44.55 -8.78
N ALA A 12 -37.50 -44.65 -7.82
CA ALA A 12 -37.25 -43.56 -6.90
C ALA A 12 -36.44 -42.50 -7.67
N ALA A 13 -37.14 -41.51 -8.22
CA ALA A 13 -36.49 -40.28 -8.68
C ALA A 13 -36.05 -39.51 -7.44
N SER A 14 -34.76 -39.56 -7.11
CA SER A 14 -34.11 -38.61 -6.21
C SER A 14 -34.17 -37.24 -6.88
N VAL A 15 -35.25 -36.50 -6.62
CA VAL A 15 -35.31 -35.07 -6.88
C VAL A 15 -34.32 -34.44 -5.90
N ILE A 16 -33.14 -34.06 -6.40
CA ILE A 16 -32.29 -33.10 -5.70
C ILE A 16 -33.11 -31.81 -5.70
N ALA A 17 -33.75 -31.50 -4.59
CA ALA A 17 -34.37 -30.21 -4.39
C ALA A 17 -33.27 -29.16 -4.49
N ALA A 18 -33.30 -28.33 -5.53
CA ALA A 18 -32.48 -27.13 -5.56
C ALA A 18 -32.82 -26.32 -4.31
N PRO A 19 -31.84 -25.87 -3.51
CA PRO A 19 -32.13 -24.99 -2.39
C PRO A 19 -32.93 -23.80 -2.92
N SER A 20 -34.11 -23.58 -2.35
CA SER A 20 -34.87 -22.35 -2.53
C SER A 20 -34.00 -21.22 -2.01
N SER A 21 -33.21 -20.57 -2.88
CA SER A 21 -32.34 -19.48 -2.45
C SER A 21 -33.21 -18.27 -2.12
N THR A 22 -33.47 -18.06 -0.84
CA THR A 22 -33.90 -16.75 -0.35
C THR A 22 -32.71 -15.82 -0.46
N HIS A 23 -32.85 -14.79 -1.31
CA HIS A 23 -31.91 -13.67 -1.31
C HIS A 23 -32.08 -12.87 -0.02
N VAL A 24 -30.97 -12.51 0.62
CA VAL A 24 -30.90 -11.68 1.83
C VAL A 24 -30.16 -10.40 1.50
N LEU A 25 -30.55 -9.30 2.16
CA LEU A 25 -29.87 -8.02 2.00
C LEU A 25 -28.40 -8.16 2.42
N HIS A 26 -27.49 -7.81 1.52
CA HIS A 26 -26.05 -7.85 1.79
C HIS A 26 -25.54 -6.48 2.19
N GLU A 27 -25.77 -5.48 1.36
CA GLU A 27 -25.39 -4.10 1.63
C GLU A 27 -26.47 -3.12 1.20
N LYS A 28 -26.51 -1.98 1.90
CA LYS A 28 -27.41 -0.87 1.63
C LYS A 28 -26.74 0.45 1.98
N ARG A 29 -27.00 1.46 1.14
CA ARG A 29 -26.65 2.85 1.39
C ARG A 29 -27.82 3.57 2.06
N ASP A 30 -27.57 4.22 3.19
CA ASP A 30 -28.60 4.96 3.94
C ASP A 30 -28.93 6.32 3.29
N THR A 31 -27.92 7.04 2.80
CA THR A 31 -28.07 8.34 2.12
C THR A 31 -27.02 8.50 1.03
N LEU A 32 -27.38 9.19 -0.07
CA LEU A 32 -26.39 9.60 -1.07
C LEU A 32 -25.39 10.60 -0.44
N PRO A 33 -24.08 10.44 -0.65
CA PRO A 33 -23.09 11.40 -0.20
C PRO A 33 -23.37 12.79 -0.80
N PHE A 34 -22.96 13.84 -0.09
CA PHE A 34 -23.18 15.21 -0.53
C PHE A 34 -22.66 15.43 -1.96
N GLY A 35 -23.50 16.04 -2.80
CA GLY A 35 -23.18 16.33 -4.20
C GLY A 35 -23.51 15.22 -5.20
N TRP A 36 -23.95 14.03 -4.77
CA TRP A 36 -24.40 12.96 -5.66
C TRP A 36 -25.92 12.95 -5.84
N GLU A 37 -26.36 12.92 -7.09
CA GLU A 37 -27.75 12.76 -7.45
C GLU A 37 -27.94 11.48 -8.27
N ARG A 38 -28.93 10.67 -7.89
CA ARG A 38 -29.37 9.54 -8.69
C ARG A 38 -30.13 10.05 -9.91
N HIS A 39 -29.69 9.67 -11.09
CA HIS A 39 -30.29 10.00 -12.37
C HIS A 39 -31.04 8.80 -12.97
N GLU A 40 -30.81 8.50 -14.24
CA GLU A 40 -31.58 7.53 -15.00
C GLU A 40 -31.18 6.10 -14.66
N LYS A 41 -32.17 5.20 -14.73
CA LYS A 41 -31.93 3.77 -14.62
C LYS A 41 -31.08 3.31 -15.81
N LEU A 42 -30.09 2.45 -15.58
CA LEU A 42 -29.28 1.92 -16.67
C LEU A 42 -30.11 1.04 -17.62
N PRO A 43 -29.87 1.12 -18.94
CA PRO A 43 -30.46 0.20 -19.90
C PRO A 43 -30.03 -1.24 -19.61
N SER A 44 -30.98 -2.17 -19.72
CA SER A 44 -30.80 -3.59 -19.36
C SER A 44 -29.73 -4.34 -20.14
N HIS A 45 -29.29 -3.82 -21.29
CA HIS A 45 -28.31 -4.43 -22.18
C HIS A 45 -26.90 -3.88 -22.03
N GLU A 46 -26.71 -2.82 -21.24
CA GLU A 46 -25.36 -2.31 -20.93
C GLU A 46 -24.56 -3.37 -20.17
N VAL A 47 -23.26 -3.44 -20.42
CA VAL A 47 -22.37 -4.43 -19.80
C VAL A 47 -21.63 -3.78 -18.63
N LEU A 48 -21.72 -4.41 -17.47
CA LEU A 48 -21.05 -4.05 -16.24
C LEU A 48 -19.88 -5.01 -15.99
N PRO A 49 -18.68 -4.50 -15.70
CA PRO A 49 -17.55 -5.33 -15.25
C PRO A 49 -17.77 -5.70 -13.77
N MET A 50 -18.41 -6.83 -13.52
CA MET A 50 -18.72 -7.30 -12.18
C MET A 50 -17.50 -7.92 -11.50
N ARG A 51 -17.36 -7.66 -10.20
CA ARG A 51 -16.28 -8.21 -9.35
C ARG A 51 -16.86 -8.61 -8.01
N ILE A 52 -16.41 -9.73 -7.48
CA ILE A 52 -16.84 -10.29 -6.20
C ILE A 52 -15.62 -10.53 -5.33
N GLY A 53 -15.59 -9.83 -4.19
CA GLY A 53 -14.59 -10.01 -3.15
C GLY A 53 -14.93 -11.20 -2.30
N LEU A 54 -14.06 -12.19 -2.28
CA LEU A 54 -14.23 -13.40 -1.48
C LEU A 54 -13.70 -13.17 -0.07
N THR A 55 -14.47 -13.63 0.92
CA THR A 55 -14.09 -13.53 2.33
C THR A 55 -12.76 -14.24 2.60
N GLN A 56 -11.81 -13.50 3.19
CA GLN A 56 -10.51 -14.00 3.60
C GLN A 56 -10.65 -15.04 4.72
N SER A 57 -9.82 -16.09 4.68
CA SER A 57 -9.85 -17.11 5.73
C SER A 57 -9.09 -16.67 6.98
N ASN A 58 -9.46 -17.21 8.14
CA ASN A 58 -8.73 -17.08 9.40
C ASN A 58 -8.55 -15.64 9.95
N LEU A 59 -9.30 -14.66 9.45
CA LEU A 59 -9.29 -13.31 10.03
C LEU A 59 -9.76 -13.31 11.49
N ASP A 60 -10.63 -14.24 11.88
CA ASP A 60 -11.05 -14.48 13.26
C ASP A 60 -9.88 -14.88 14.20
N LYS A 61 -8.79 -15.42 13.63
CA LYS A 61 -7.56 -15.81 14.35
C LYS A 61 -6.41 -14.85 14.12
N ALA A 62 -6.61 -13.77 13.37
CA ALA A 62 -5.55 -12.82 13.02
C ALA A 62 -4.85 -12.27 14.27
N GLU A 63 -5.62 -11.84 15.28
CA GLU A 63 -5.07 -11.35 16.54
C GLU A 63 -4.28 -12.45 17.26
N GLU A 64 -4.80 -13.68 17.31
CA GLU A 64 -4.12 -14.82 17.94
C GLU A 64 -2.75 -15.06 17.27
N PHE A 65 -2.72 -15.15 15.94
CA PHE A 65 -1.48 -15.34 15.18
C PHE A 65 -0.48 -14.21 15.39
N LEU A 66 -0.96 -12.96 15.43
CA LEU A 66 -0.10 -11.81 15.68
C LEU A 66 0.46 -11.84 17.10
N MET A 67 -0.36 -12.17 18.11
CA MET A 67 0.10 -12.31 19.49
C MET A 67 1.12 -13.45 19.65
N GLU A 68 0.98 -14.55 18.92
CA GLU A 68 1.97 -15.64 18.93
C GLU A 68 3.37 -15.14 18.55
N VAL A 69 3.49 -14.25 17.57
CA VAL A 69 4.80 -13.76 17.09
C VAL A 69 5.25 -12.46 17.77
N SER A 70 4.34 -11.70 18.37
CA SER A 70 4.61 -10.35 18.92
C SER A 70 4.58 -10.25 20.44
N HIS A 71 3.87 -11.12 21.16
CA HIS A 71 3.79 -11.02 22.62
C HIS A 71 5.08 -11.57 23.26
N PRO A 72 5.75 -10.83 24.18
CA PRO A 72 7.05 -11.25 24.74
C PRO A 72 7.02 -12.51 25.61
N SER A 73 5.85 -12.98 26.05
CA SER A 73 5.69 -14.23 26.80
C SER A 73 5.52 -15.45 25.88
N SER A 74 5.26 -15.22 24.59
CA SER A 74 5.10 -16.30 23.62
C SER A 74 6.44 -16.97 23.34
N PRO A 75 6.50 -18.32 23.29
CA PRO A 75 7.70 -19.02 22.85
C PRO A 75 8.02 -18.79 21.37
N LYS A 76 7.04 -18.31 20.59
CA LYS A 76 7.18 -17.94 19.16
C LYS A 76 7.51 -16.46 18.96
N TYR A 77 7.76 -15.69 20.01
CA TYR A 77 8.09 -14.28 19.90
C TYR A 77 9.28 -14.04 18.94
N GLY A 78 9.08 -13.17 17.96
CA GLY A 78 10.04 -12.84 16.91
C GLY A 78 10.18 -13.90 15.81
N GLN A 79 9.41 -15.00 15.85
CA GLN A 79 9.36 -16.00 14.78
C GLN A 79 8.35 -15.58 13.70
N HIS A 80 8.67 -14.46 13.05
CA HIS A 80 7.84 -13.83 12.03
C HIS A 80 7.61 -14.73 10.81
N TRP A 81 6.47 -14.52 10.15
CA TRP A 81 6.05 -15.30 9.00
C TRP A 81 6.69 -14.80 7.72
N SER A 82 6.85 -15.69 6.74
CA SER A 82 7.13 -15.30 5.37
C SER A 82 5.88 -14.77 4.67
N SER A 83 6.04 -13.90 3.67
CA SER A 83 4.93 -13.38 2.85
C SER A 83 4.09 -14.51 2.25
N LYS A 84 4.72 -15.62 1.86
CA LYS A 84 4.03 -16.82 1.38
C LYS A 84 3.11 -17.44 2.45
N GLN A 85 3.58 -17.59 3.69
CA GLN A 85 2.75 -18.14 4.77
C GLN A 85 1.56 -17.24 5.07
N VAL A 86 1.75 -15.92 5.07
CA VAL A 86 0.65 -14.95 5.22
C VAL A 86 -0.37 -15.14 4.09
N ALA A 87 0.08 -15.09 2.83
CA ALA A 87 -0.81 -15.24 1.67
C ALA A 87 -1.58 -16.57 1.69
N GLU A 88 -0.93 -17.69 2.01
CA GLU A 88 -1.58 -19.01 2.10
C GLU A 88 -2.57 -19.11 3.26
N THR A 89 -2.31 -18.43 4.39
CA THR A 89 -3.16 -18.50 5.58
C THR A 89 -4.44 -17.68 5.43
N PHE A 90 -4.35 -16.50 4.81
CA PHE A 90 -5.49 -15.58 4.66
C PHE A 90 -6.21 -15.71 3.32
N ALA A 91 -5.73 -16.55 2.39
CA ALA A 91 -6.42 -16.84 1.14
C ALA A 91 -7.86 -17.33 1.40
N PRO A 92 -8.85 -16.92 0.58
CA PRO A 92 -10.20 -17.43 0.69
C PRO A 92 -10.27 -18.95 0.60
N SER A 93 -11.20 -19.53 1.35
CA SER A 93 -11.36 -20.99 1.35
C SER A 93 -11.80 -21.50 -0.02
N ARG A 94 -11.42 -22.75 -0.33
CA ARG A 94 -11.91 -23.42 -1.55
C ARG A 94 -13.43 -23.55 -1.56
N GLU A 95 -14.05 -23.69 -0.39
CA GLU A 95 -15.50 -23.70 -0.22
C GLU A 95 -16.12 -22.35 -0.62
N SER A 96 -15.57 -21.23 -0.15
CA SER A 96 -16.02 -19.88 -0.54
C SER A 96 -15.94 -19.70 -2.06
N PHE A 97 -14.81 -20.09 -2.65
CA PHE A 97 -14.64 -20.05 -4.10
C PHE A 97 -15.67 -20.92 -4.83
N ASP A 98 -15.82 -22.19 -4.43
CA ASP A 98 -16.72 -23.13 -5.08
C ASP A 98 -18.19 -22.72 -4.92
N ALA A 99 -18.58 -22.18 -3.76
CA ALA A 99 -19.93 -21.68 -3.48
C ALA A 99 -20.30 -20.49 -4.38
N VAL A 100 -19.43 -19.47 -4.46
CA VAL A 100 -19.65 -18.30 -5.31
C VAL A 100 -19.61 -18.70 -6.78
N LEU A 101 -18.66 -19.53 -7.20
CA LEU A 101 -18.59 -20.02 -8.57
C LEU A 101 -19.82 -20.85 -8.96
N MET A 102 -20.35 -21.68 -8.06
CA MET A 102 -21.58 -22.45 -8.27
C MET A 102 -22.78 -21.52 -8.39
N TRP A 103 -22.89 -20.51 -7.53
CA TRP A 103 -23.94 -19.51 -7.60
C TRP A 103 -23.93 -18.75 -8.93
N LEU A 104 -22.77 -18.25 -9.37
CA LEU A 104 -22.61 -17.55 -10.65
C LEU A 104 -23.05 -18.43 -11.83
N LYS A 105 -22.58 -19.70 -11.85
CA LYS A 105 -22.97 -20.67 -12.88
C LYS A 105 -24.48 -20.95 -12.88
N SER A 106 -25.06 -21.16 -11.70
CA SER A 106 -26.50 -21.43 -11.57
C SER A 106 -27.37 -20.23 -11.94
N SER A 107 -26.82 -19.02 -11.83
CA SER A 107 -27.48 -17.76 -12.20
C SER A 107 -27.32 -17.41 -13.68
N GLY A 108 -26.64 -18.25 -14.47
CA GLY A 108 -26.49 -18.10 -15.92
C GLY A 108 -25.19 -17.43 -16.38
N ILE A 109 -24.24 -17.16 -15.47
CA ILE A 109 -22.93 -16.63 -15.82
C ILE A 109 -22.02 -17.79 -16.26
N SER A 110 -21.58 -17.76 -17.52
CA SER A 110 -20.75 -18.82 -18.12
C SER A 110 -19.37 -18.88 -17.44
N PRO A 111 -18.82 -20.08 -17.13
CA PRO A 111 -17.51 -20.21 -16.50
C PRO A 111 -16.36 -19.53 -17.26
N GLU A 112 -16.48 -19.45 -18.58
CA GLU A 112 -15.47 -18.84 -19.47
C GLU A 112 -15.44 -17.31 -19.36
N ARG A 113 -16.50 -16.69 -18.80
CA ARG A 113 -16.54 -15.25 -18.49
C ARG A 113 -15.93 -14.93 -17.13
N ILE A 114 -15.66 -15.94 -16.30
CA ILE A 114 -15.23 -15.76 -14.91
C ILE A 114 -13.71 -15.91 -14.84
N SER A 115 -13.03 -14.86 -14.41
CA SER A 115 -11.60 -14.83 -14.12
C SER A 115 -11.36 -14.75 -12.61
N ARG A 116 -10.17 -15.15 -12.16
CA ARG A 116 -9.76 -15.15 -10.76
C ARG A 116 -8.45 -14.38 -10.56
N SER A 117 -8.33 -13.65 -9.46
CA SER A 117 -7.07 -12.99 -9.08
C SER A 117 -5.97 -13.97 -8.68
N GLN A 118 -4.72 -13.49 -8.66
CA GLN A 118 -3.57 -14.29 -8.21
C GLN A 118 -3.62 -14.58 -6.70
N SER A 119 -4.11 -13.63 -5.90
CA SER A 119 -4.34 -13.78 -4.45
C SER A 119 -5.50 -14.71 -4.12
N MET A 120 -6.23 -15.20 -5.12
CA MET A 120 -7.47 -15.98 -4.97
C MET A 120 -8.61 -15.21 -4.28
N GLY A 121 -8.38 -13.94 -3.93
CA GLY A 121 -9.32 -13.05 -3.26
C GLY A 121 -10.56 -12.72 -4.07
N TRP A 122 -10.50 -12.87 -5.40
CA TRP A 122 -11.46 -12.22 -6.29
C TRP A 122 -11.91 -13.06 -7.46
N LEU A 123 -13.18 -12.86 -7.80
CA LEU A 123 -13.82 -13.35 -9.02
C LEU A 123 -14.31 -12.17 -9.86
N THR A 124 -13.91 -12.10 -11.13
CA THR A 124 -14.29 -11.01 -12.04
C THR A 124 -15.01 -11.57 -13.28
N PHE A 125 -16.04 -10.88 -13.76
CA PHE A 125 -16.81 -11.28 -14.93
C PHE A 125 -17.64 -10.13 -15.52
N ASP A 126 -17.85 -10.13 -16.84
CA ASP A 126 -18.76 -9.17 -17.47
C ASP A 126 -20.21 -9.69 -17.41
N ALA A 127 -21.14 -8.84 -16.97
CA ALA A 127 -22.57 -9.13 -16.95
C ALA A 127 -23.37 -7.96 -17.55
N THR A 128 -24.44 -8.27 -18.29
CA THR A 128 -25.41 -7.22 -18.65
C THR A 128 -26.11 -6.69 -17.40
N VAL A 129 -26.61 -5.46 -17.43
CA VAL A 129 -27.42 -4.90 -16.34
C VAL A 129 -28.59 -5.82 -15.99
N ALA A 130 -29.23 -6.45 -16.99
CA ALA A 130 -30.28 -7.44 -16.74
C ALA A 130 -29.79 -8.66 -15.95
N GLU A 131 -28.62 -9.19 -16.30
CA GLU A 131 -27.99 -10.31 -15.58
C GLU A 131 -27.63 -9.90 -14.15
N ALA A 132 -27.00 -8.72 -13.98
CA ALA A 132 -26.58 -8.20 -12.68
C ALA A 132 -27.75 -7.86 -11.75
N GLU A 133 -28.79 -7.18 -12.25
CA GLU A 133 -30.03 -6.89 -11.51
C GLU A 133 -30.72 -8.19 -11.06
N ASN A 134 -30.73 -9.22 -11.90
CA ASN A 134 -31.32 -10.51 -11.56
C ASN A 134 -30.47 -11.30 -10.55
N LEU A 135 -29.14 -11.25 -10.69
CA LEU A 135 -28.17 -11.91 -9.81
C LEU A 135 -28.26 -11.35 -8.39
N LEU A 136 -28.29 -10.02 -8.27
CA LEU A 136 -28.16 -9.26 -7.02
C LEU A 136 -29.49 -8.72 -6.47
N LYS A 137 -30.62 -9.02 -7.13
CA LYS A 137 -31.97 -8.50 -6.80
C LYS A 137 -31.97 -7.00 -6.52
N THR A 138 -31.34 -6.25 -7.41
CA THR A 138 -31.16 -4.80 -7.31
C THR A 138 -31.57 -4.07 -8.58
N GLN A 139 -31.46 -2.74 -8.58
CA GLN A 139 -31.61 -1.89 -9.75
C GLN A 139 -30.39 -0.97 -9.89
N PHE A 140 -29.82 -0.93 -11.09
CA PHE A 140 -28.67 -0.08 -11.38
C PHE A 140 -29.10 1.28 -11.93
N PHE A 141 -28.52 2.34 -11.37
CA PHE A 141 -28.77 3.72 -11.76
C PHE A 141 -27.46 4.43 -12.09
N MET A 142 -27.57 5.38 -13.00
CA MET A 142 -26.53 6.34 -13.27
C MET A 142 -26.63 7.40 -12.18
N HIS A 143 -25.53 7.62 -11.47
CA HIS A 143 -25.41 8.63 -10.44
C HIS A 143 -24.47 9.71 -10.96
N LYS A 144 -24.86 10.98 -10.79
CA LYS A 144 -24.05 12.10 -11.26
C LYS A 144 -23.64 12.91 -10.05
N HIS A 145 -22.34 13.16 -9.95
CA HIS A 145 -21.84 14.11 -8.98
C HIS A 145 -21.89 15.53 -9.54
N THR A 146 -22.04 16.52 -8.66
CA THR A 146 -21.90 17.96 -8.98
C THR A 146 -20.57 18.27 -9.67
N THR A 147 -19.53 17.44 -9.47
CA THR A 147 -18.22 17.60 -10.12
C THR A 147 -18.09 16.99 -11.52
N GLY A 148 -19.12 16.28 -12.00
CA GLY A 148 -19.35 16.09 -13.44
C GLY A 148 -19.35 14.67 -14.01
N LYS A 149 -18.63 13.68 -13.45
CA LYS A 149 -18.58 12.32 -14.04
C LYS A 149 -19.74 11.42 -13.56
N PRO A 150 -20.43 10.71 -14.47
CA PRO A 150 -21.49 9.77 -14.11
C PRO A 150 -20.92 8.40 -13.68
N HIS A 151 -21.41 7.85 -12.58
CA HIS A 151 -21.04 6.54 -12.03
C HIS A 151 -22.22 5.58 -12.07
N VAL A 152 -21.94 4.28 -12.14
CA VAL A 152 -22.97 3.24 -12.05
C VAL A 152 -22.99 2.71 -10.62
N GLY A 153 -24.18 2.53 -10.08
CA GLY A 153 -24.35 1.89 -8.78
C GLY A 153 -25.80 1.61 -8.46
N CYS A 154 -26.04 1.04 -7.29
CA CYS A 154 -27.35 0.81 -6.73
C CYS A 154 -27.44 1.38 -5.30
N ASP A 155 -28.64 1.41 -4.74
CA ASP A 155 -28.88 1.87 -3.37
C ASP A 155 -28.77 0.72 -2.36
N ASP A 156 -29.05 -0.52 -2.79
CA ASP A 156 -28.95 -1.73 -2.00
C ASP A 156 -28.83 -2.94 -2.91
N TYR A 157 -28.30 -4.06 -2.40
CA TYR A 157 -28.35 -5.32 -3.13
C TYR A 157 -28.42 -6.53 -2.21
N SER A 158 -28.99 -7.62 -2.73
CA SER A 158 -29.18 -8.87 -2.02
C SER A 158 -28.50 -10.03 -2.73
N ILE A 159 -28.00 -10.99 -1.97
CA ILE A 159 -27.39 -12.22 -2.51
C ILE A 159 -28.01 -13.44 -1.82
N PRO A 160 -27.90 -14.65 -2.38
CA PRO A 160 -28.40 -15.84 -1.70
C PRO A 160 -27.79 -16.01 -0.31
N GLU A 161 -28.61 -16.40 0.66
CA GLU A 161 -28.18 -16.62 2.05
C GLU A 161 -26.97 -17.55 2.17
N PHE A 162 -26.90 -18.60 1.34
CA PHE A 162 -25.77 -19.54 1.35
C PHE A 162 -24.47 -18.97 0.76
N VAL A 163 -24.55 -17.86 0.03
CA VAL A 163 -23.40 -17.19 -0.61
C VAL A 163 -22.89 -16.04 0.27
N GLN A 164 -23.77 -15.44 1.07
CA GLN A 164 -23.46 -14.33 1.96
C GLN A 164 -22.18 -14.49 2.81
N PRO A 165 -21.91 -15.64 3.47
CA PRO A 165 -20.70 -15.78 4.29
C PRO A 165 -19.40 -15.93 3.48
N HIS A 166 -19.49 -15.97 2.15
CA HIS A 166 -18.36 -16.16 1.24
C HIS A 166 -18.01 -14.91 0.43
N ILE A 167 -18.80 -13.85 0.57
CA ILE A 167 -18.64 -12.59 -0.15
C ILE A 167 -18.48 -11.46 0.86
N ASP A 168 -17.40 -10.69 0.73
CA ASP A 168 -17.23 -9.46 1.48
C ASP A 168 -18.08 -8.35 0.83
N PHE A 169 -17.86 -8.07 -0.45
CA PHE A 169 -18.63 -7.10 -1.22
C PHE A 169 -18.58 -7.39 -2.74
N ILE A 170 -19.43 -6.70 -3.50
CA ILE A 170 -19.58 -6.85 -4.96
C ILE A 170 -19.53 -5.48 -5.60
N THR A 171 -18.84 -5.34 -6.73
CA THR A 171 -18.76 -4.08 -7.48
C THR A 171 -19.09 -4.29 -8.96
N PRO A 172 -19.70 -3.30 -9.67
CA PRO A 172 -20.39 -2.12 -9.13
C PRO A 172 -21.59 -2.48 -8.26
N THR A 173 -21.77 -1.79 -7.13
CA THR A 173 -23.04 -1.83 -6.34
C THR A 173 -23.25 -0.51 -5.55
N VAL A 174 -23.21 -0.57 -4.21
CA VAL A 174 -23.31 0.58 -3.29
C VAL A 174 -22.01 1.37 -3.18
N HIS A 175 -20.93 0.86 -3.77
CA HIS A 175 -19.65 1.54 -3.91
C HIS A 175 -19.64 2.37 -5.21
N PHE A 176 -19.26 3.65 -5.15
CA PHE A 176 -19.29 4.55 -6.31
C PHE A 176 -18.03 4.43 -7.17
N ASP A 177 -17.79 3.25 -7.73
CA ASP A 177 -16.47 2.87 -8.24
C ASP A 177 -16.36 2.58 -9.74
N THR A 178 -17.47 2.27 -10.39
CA THR A 178 -17.38 1.64 -11.72
C THR A 178 -17.61 2.63 -12.85
N LYS A 179 -16.58 2.77 -13.70
CA LYS A 179 -16.61 3.51 -14.96
C LYS A 179 -17.01 2.55 -16.10
N ILE A 180 -18.10 2.84 -16.83
CA ILE A 180 -18.41 2.12 -18.08
C ILE A 180 -17.45 2.61 -19.18
N PRO A 181 -16.72 1.72 -19.89
CA PRO A 181 -16.00 2.09 -21.10
C PRO A 181 -17.01 2.57 -22.15
N GLN A 182 -16.96 3.84 -22.57
CA GLN A 182 -17.86 4.32 -23.62
C GLN A 182 -17.64 3.55 -24.92
N GLY A 183 -18.58 2.64 -25.22
CA GLY A 183 -18.67 1.96 -26.51
C GLY A 183 -18.86 2.98 -27.63
N ARG A 184 -18.09 2.82 -28.71
CA ARG A 184 -18.26 3.57 -29.96
C ARG A 184 -19.61 3.25 -30.60
N HIS A 185 -20.68 3.89 -30.17
CA HIS A 185 -21.91 3.99 -30.97
C HIS A 185 -22.59 5.34 -30.74
N ARG A 186 -22.16 6.30 -31.56
CA ARG A 186 -22.72 7.64 -31.64
C ARG A 186 -23.95 7.59 -32.55
N GLU A 187 -25.15 7.46 -31.99
CA GLU A 187 -26.34 7.87 -32.74
C GLU A 187 -26.42 9.40 -32.76
N LYS A 188 -26.39 9.95 -33.98
CA LYS A 188 -26.51 11.38 -34.24
C LYS A 188 -27.93 11.83 -33.87
N ARG A 189 -28.04 12.72 -32.88
CA ARG A 189 -29.16 13.68 -32.80
C ARG A 189 -28.59 15.10 -32.84
N ASP A 190 -29.05 15.83 -33.84
CA ASP A 190 -28.69 17.21 -34.13
C ASP A 190 -29.18 18.14 -33.00
N ILE A 191 -28.26 18.91 -32.41
CA ILE A 191 -28.59 20.07 -31.57
C ILE A 191 -27.69 21.24 -32.02
N PRO A 192 -28.21 22.47 -32.22
CA PRO A 192 -27.47 23.56 -32.87
C PRO A 192 -26.30 24.09 -32.02
N LEU A 193 -25.17 24.35 -32.69
CA LEU A 193 -23.97 24.97 -32.14
C LEU A 193 -24.20 26.46 -31.87
N GLU A 194 -24.25 26.86 -30.60
CA GLU A 194 -24.05 28.25 -30.20
C GLU A 194 -22.55 28.57 -30.11
N LYS A 195 -22.13 29.56 -30.90
CA LYS A 195 -20.75 30.06 -30.98
C LYS A 195 -20.37 30.77 -29.67
N ARG A 196 -19.43 30.22 -28.91
CA ARG A 196 -18.67 30.98 -27.91
C ARG A 196 -17.46 31.65 -28.57
N ALA A 197 -17.33 32.94 -28.33
CA ALA A 197 -16.24 33.81 -28.76
C ALA A 197 -14.89 33.43 -28.09
N PRO A 198 -13.74 33.82 -28.67
CA PRO A 198 -12.43 33.46 -28.14
C PRO A 198 -12.09 34.29 -26.88
N PRO A 199 -11.46 33.71 -25.84
CA PRO A 199 -11.09 34.46 -24.66
C PRO A 199 -9.81 35.27 -24.90
N THR A 200 -9.92 36.57 -24.62
CA THR A 200 -8.82 37.51 -24.41
C THR A 200 -8.05 37.19 -23.13
N VAL A 201 -6.73 37.37 -23.18
CA VAL A 201 -5.78 37.06 -22.11
C VAL A 201 -5.68 38.23 -21.10
N ALA A 202 -5.43 37.85 -19.84
CA ALA A 202 -4.90 38.63 -18.71
C ALA A 202 -5.87 39.50 -17.87
N ALA A 203 -6.23 38.97 -16.69
CA ALA A 203 -6.01 39.55 -15.36
C ALA A 203 -7.03 38.96 -14.36
N ALA A 204 -6.56 38.31 -13.30
CA ALA A 204 -7.28 37.88 -12.09
C ALA A 204 -8.59 37.08 -12.27
N GLY A 205 -8.58 35.81 -11.86
CA GLY A 205 -9.80 35.00 -11.64
C GLY A 205 -9.76 33.65 -12.34
N VAL A 206 -9.29 32.63 -11.62
CA VAL A 206 -9.37 31.22 -12.02
C VAL A 206 -10.84 30.78 -11.97
N PRO A 207 -11.43 30.22 -13.05
CA PRO A 207 -12.72 29.56 -12.96
C PRO A 207 -12.53 28.15 -12.38
N VAL A 208 -13.09 27.95 -11.19
CA VAL A 208 -13.24 26.67 -10.49
C VAL A 208 -14.33 25.81 -11.18
N VAL A 209 -14.28 24.50 -10.89
CA VAL A 209 -15.23 23.39 -11.14
C VAL A 209 -14.79 22.45 -12.29
N SER A 210 -14.34 21.20 -12.05
CA SER A 210 -14.11 20.42 -10.82
C SER A 210 -13.43 19.08 -11.14
N LYS A 211 -12.38 18.73 -10.39
CA LYS A 211 -11.69 17.43 -10.39
C LYS A 211 -12.62 16.35 -9.79
N ALA A 212 -12.60 15.13 -10.33
CA ALA A 212 -13.19 13.98 -9.64
C ALA A 212 -12.35 13.72 -8.38
N ALA A 213 -13.00 13.48 -7.25
CA ALA A 213 -12.41 13.56 -5.92
C ALA A 213 -11.74 12.24 -5.53
N VAL A 214 -10.42 12.18 -5.63
CA VAL A 214 -9.58 11.42 -4.70
C VAL A 214 -9.48 12.25 -3.42
N HIS A 215 -9.72 11.67 -2.24
CA HIS A 215 -9.41 12.34 -0.97
C HIS A 215 -7.91 12.26 -0.75
N LYS A 216 -7.19 13.29 -1.18
CA LYS A 216 -5.74 13.36 -0.99
C LYS A 216 -5.42 13.49 0.49
N ILE A 217 -4.59 12.60 1.02
CA ILE A 217 -4.09 12.74 2.40
C ILE A 217 -3.20 14.00 2.53
N THR A 218 -2.72 14.51 1.40
CA THR A 218 -1.72 15.58 1.27
C THR A 218 -2.26 16.80 0.55
N ASP A 219 -3.50 17.18 0.81
CA ASP A 219 -3.93 18.53 0.43
C ASP A 219 -3.09 19.53 1.25
N PRO A 220 -2.31 20.43 0.61
CA PRO A 220 -1.54 21.46 1.31
C PRO A 220 -2.42 22.38 2.18
N ASN A 221 -3.75 22.38 1.96
CA ASN A 221 -4.74 23.11 2.75
C ASN A 221 -5.52 22.23 3.74
N GLY A 222 -5.25 20.92 3.78
CA GLY A 222 -6.04 19.91 4.49
C GLY A 222 -5.81 19.85 6.00
N GLY A 223 -4.81 20.60 6.51
CA GLY A 223 -4.56 20.72 7.94
C GLY A 223 -3.86 19.53 8.59
N TYR A 224 -3.36 18.57 7.80
CA TYR A 224 -2.59 17.39 8.22
C TYR A 224 -1.11 17.69 8.46
N LEU A 225 -0.64 18.82 7.91
CA LEU A 225 0.74 19.29 8.00
C LEU A 225 1.14 19.68 9.43
N PRO A 226 2.45 19.58 9.75
CA PRO A 226 2.94 19.99 11.05
C PRO A 226 2.78 21.51 11.15
N LYS A 227 2.76 22.05 12.37
CA LYS A 227 2.61 23.49 12.58
C LYS A 227 3.94 24.19 12.47
N LYS A 228 4.09 25.05 11.45
CA LYS A 228 5.19 26.01 11.37
C LYS A 228 5.10 27.01 12.53
N GLY A 229 6.19 27.14 13.25
CA GLY A 229 6.45 28.18 14.23
C GLY A 229 7.19 29.36 13.63
N ALA A 230 8.00 30.03 14.46
CA ALA A 230 8.81 31.16 14.04
C ALA A 230 10.00 30.72 13.18
N ASP A 231 10.37 31.55 12.22
CA ASP A 231 11.66 31.45 11.55
C ASP A 231 12.79 31.82 12.52
N VAL A 232 13.90 31.09 12.46
CA VAL A 232 15.00 31.18 13.41
C VAL A 232 16.30 31.44 12.66
N ASP A 233 17.11 32.38 13.14
CA ASP A 233 18.47 32.57 12.62
C ASP A 233 19.39 31.49 13.20
N ILE A 234 20.20 30.84 12.36
CA ILE A 234 21.18 29.83 12.80
C ILE A 234 22.13 30.34 13.89
N GLN A 235 22.45 31.64 13.92
CA GLN A 235 23.29 32.22 14.97
C GLN A 235 22.57 32.30 16.33
N SER A 236 21.24 32.24 16.31
CA SER A 236 20.39 32.26 17.51
C SER A 236 20.01 30.87 18.01
N ILE A 237 20.26 29.82 17.22
CA ILE A 237 20.00 28.43 17.63
C ILE A 237 21.02 28.04 18.70
N ILE A 238 20.52 27.85 19.92
CA ILE A 238 21.31 27.41 21.07
C ILE A 238 21.21 25.88 21.10
N THR A 239 22.36 25.19 20.99
CA THR A 239 22.42 23.72 20.86
C THR A 239 22.73 23.02 22.18
N GLU A 240 22.94 23.81 23.23
CA GLU A 240 23.15 23.35 24.58
C GLU A 240 21.89 22.67 25.14
N LEU A 241 22.08 21.56 25.86
CA LEU A 241 20.99 20.74 26.40
C LEU A 241 20.06 21.47 27.40
N GLU A 242 20.50 22.63 27.89
CA GLU A 242 19.75 23.49 28.81
C GLU A 242 18.65 24.29 28.10
N ASN A 243 18.68 24.37 26.77
CA ASN A 243 17.77 25.16 25.93
C ASN A 243 16.85 24.29 25.06
N CYS A 244 16.82 22.98 25.30
CA CYS A 244 15.98 22.05 24.56
C CYS A 244 14.48 22.28 24.76
N ASP A 245 14.06 23.08 25.72
CA ASP A 245 12.69 23.53 25.87
C ASP A 245 12.30 24.59 24.83
N GLU A 246 13.26 25.31 24.25
CA GLU A 246 13.05 26.34 23.22
C GLU A 246 13.46 25.86 21.81
N PHE A 247 14.50 25.04 21.72
CA PHE A 247 15.03 24.50 20.47
C PHE A 247 15.34 23.01 20.59
N ILE A 248 14.46 22.16 20.10
CA ILE A 248 14.73 20.74 19.93
C ILE A 248 15.61 20.57 18.70
N VAL A 249 16.81 20.03 18.93
CA VAL A 249 17.78 19.58 17.92
C VAL A 249 18.10 18.10 18.17
N PRO A 250 18.80 17.37 17.26
CA PRO A 250 19.06 15.94 17.44
C PRO A 250 19.71 15.55 18.78
N ASP A 251 20.62 16.38 19.31
CA ASP A 251 21.28 16.10 20.59
C ASP A 251 20.32 16.19 21.79
N CYS A 252 19.29 17.04 21.73
CA CYS A 252 18.22 17.09 22.72
C CYS A 252 17.50 15.75 22.81
N LEU A 253 17.09 15.19 21.67
CA LEU A 253 16.38 13.91 21.61
C LEU A 253 17.27 12.74 22.05
N ARG A 254 18.55 12.77 21.65
CA ARG A 254 19.52 11.78 22.12
C ARG A 254 19.66 11.80 23.64
N ALA A 255 19.67 12.97 24.27
CA ALA A 255 19.75 13.12 25.71
C ALA A 255 18.43 12.70 26.41
N LEU A 256 17.31 13.19 25.89
CA LEU A 256 15.96 12.96 26.43
C LEU A 256 15.58 11.48 26.44
N TYR A 257 15.81 10.80 25.32
CA TYR A 257 15.47 9.38 25.12
C TYR A 257 16.65 8.42 25.26
N ARG A 258 17.81 8.94 25.71
CA ARG A 258 19.01 8.14 26.03
C ARG A 258 19.47 7.25 24.87
N PHE A 259 19.55 7.84 23.67
CA PHE A 259 20.07 7.16 22.49
C PHE A 259 21.49 6.60 22.76
N PRO A 260 21.84 5.44 22.20
CA PRO A 260 23.17 4.88 22.36
C PRO A 260 24.22 5.79 21.71
N PRO A 261 25.38 6.01 22.34
CA PRO A 261 26.40 6.93 21.82
C PRO A 261 27.15 6.41 20.58
N ASN A 262 27.07 5.10 20.31
CA ASN A 262 27.71 4.46 19.17
C ASN A 262 26.66 3.67 18.39
N VAL A 263 26.05 4.32 17.40
CA VAL A 263 25.13 3.69 16.44
C VAL A 263 25.94 3.04 15.32
N VAL A 264 25.57 1.82 14.92
CA VAL A 264 26.23 1.10 13.83
C VAL A 264 25.18 0.47 12.93
N ALA A 265 25.30 0.72 11.62
CA ALA A 265 24.43 0.08 10.64
C ALA A 265 24.57 -1.44 10.73
N THR A 266 23.44 -2.13 10.92
CA THR A 266 23.41 -3.58 11.11
C THR A 266 22.80 -4.25 9.89
N PRO A 267 23.50 -5.16 9.20
CA PRO A 267 22.97 -5.86 8.04
C PRO A 267 21.64 -6.58 8.36
N GLY A 268 20.64 -6.39 7.50
CA GLY A 268 19.30 -6.96 7.69
C GLY A 268 18.35 -6.09 8.52
N ASN A 269 18.80 -4.96 9.05
CA ASN A 269 17.93 -3.91 9.55
C ASN A 269 17.60 -2.91 8.44
N SER A 270 16.42 -2.31 8.50
CA SER A 270 15.99 -1.28 7.55
C SER A 270 14.93 -0.37 8.17
N PHE A 271 15.02 0.92 7.87
CA PHE A 271 14.09 1.95 8.30
C PHE A 271 13.54 2.68 7.07
N GLY A 272 12.22 2.79 7.01
CA GLY A 272 11.49 3.45 5.94
C GLY A 272 10.68 4.63 6.47
N ILE A 273 10.61 5.69 5.68
CA ILE A 273 9.71 6.83 5.89
C ILE A 273 8.80 6.91 4.67
N VAL A 274 7.50 7.12 4.90
CA VAL A 274 6.51 7.20 3.83
C VAL A 274 5.99 8.63 3.71
N GLU A 275 6.18 9.19 2.52
CA GLU A 275 5.75 10.52 2.13
C GLU A 275 4.75 10.43 0.98
N TYR A 276 3.85 11.39 0.91
CA TYR A 276 2.75 11.37 -0.06
C TYR A 276 2.79 12.63 -0.92
N THR A 277 2.83 12.46 -2.24
CA THR A 277 2.91 13.56 -3.19
C THR A 277 1.66 14.47 -3.05
N PRO A 278 1.79 15.81 -3.03
CA PRO A 278 2.91 16.62 -3.51
C PRO A 278 4.03 16.92 -2.51
N GLU A 279 3.94 16.43 -1.28
CA GLU A 279 4.95 16.74 -0.26
C GLU A 279 6.26 16.00 -0.54
N ALA A 280 7.37 16.72 -0.49
CA ALA A 280 8.69 16.22 -0.84
C ALA A 280 9.80 17.07 -0.23
N TYR A 281 10.87 16.42 0.22
CA TYR A 281 12.05 17.10 0.76
C TYR A 281 12.84 17.85 -0.31
N LEU A 282 13.60 18.87 0.11
CA LEU A 282 14.61 19.51 -0.71
C LEU A 282 16.00 19.05 -0.27
N GLN A 283 16.81 18.54 -1.21
CA GLN A 283 18.18 18.11 -0.88
C GLN A 283 19.03 19.26 -0.30
N GLY A 284 18.75 20.50 -0.71
CA GLY A 284 19.41 21.68 -0.17
C GLY A 284 19.13 21.89 1.33
N ASP A 285 17.92 21.56 1.78
CA ASP A 285 17.50 21.69 3.18
C ASP A 285 18.11 20.58 4.03
N LEU A 286 18.06 19.32 3.56
CA LEU A 286 18.80 18.23 4.21
C LEU A 286 20.28 18.56 4.38
N ASP A 287 20.94 19.05 3.31
CA ASP A 287 22.35 19.43 3.36
C ASP A 287 22.60 20.58 4.36
N LEU A 288 21.70 21.56 4.41
CA LEU A 288 21.76 22.68 5.35
C LEU A 288 21.60 22.22 6.80
N PHE A 289 20.65 21.34 7.08
CA PHE A 289 20.45 20.73 8.40
C PHE A 289 21.65 19.88 8.80
N PHE A 290 22.11 18.98 7.94
CA PHE A 290 23.25 18.11 8.21
C PHE A 290 24.55 18.90 8.40
N ALA A 291 24.76 20.01 7.69
CA ALA A 291 25.94 20.85 7.89
C ALA A 291 26.04 21.42 9.32
N ASN A 292 24.89 21.57 10.00
CA ASN A 292 24.80 22.11 11.35
C ASN A 292 24.73 21.01 12.42
N PHE A 293 23.94 19.96 12.21
CA PHE A 293 23.63 18.97 13.26
C PHE A 293 24.20 17.57 13.01
N SER A 294 24.61 17.24 11.79
CA SER A 294 25.15 15.91 11.46
C SER A 294 26.14 15.95 10.27
N LYS A 295 27.30 16.57 10.49
CA LYS A 295 28.24 16.97 9.41
C LYS A 295 28.72 15.84 8.51
N ASN A 296 28.74 14.61 8.99
CA ASN A 296 29.12 13.44 8.19
C ASN A 296 28.01 13.00 7.21
N GLN A 297 26.83 13.62 7.27
CA GLN A 297 25.68 13.33 6.41
C GLN A 297 25.42 14.35 5.31
N VAL A 298 26.20 15.43 5.25
CA VAL A 298 26.09 16.41 4.15
C VAL A 298 26.25 15.69 2.81
N GLN A 299 25.35 15.96 1.86
CA GLN A 299 25.19 15.29 0.56
C GLN A 299 24.68 13.84 0.60
N MET A 300 24.34 13.31 1.78
CA MET A 300 23.65 12.03 1.85
C MET A 300 22.18 12.21 1.54
N THR A 301 21.64 11.26 0.77
CA THR A 301 20.24 11.23 0.36
C THR A 301 19.60 9.95 0.90
N PRO A 302 18.28 9.92 1.15
CA PRO A 302 17.59 8.66 1.37
C PRO A 302 17.66 7.78 0.12
N THR A 303 17.41 6.47 0.30
CA THR A 303 17.12 5.58 -0.83
C THR A 303 15.71 5.90 -1.32
N PHE A 304 15.55 6.30 -2.57
CA PHE A 304 14.27 6.77 -3.10
C PHE A 304 13.50 5.67 -3.84
N ASP A 305 12.35 5.28 -3.29
CA ASP A 305 11.41 4.33 -3.87
C ASP A 305 10.13 5.09 -4.32
N SER A 306 9.99 5.26 -5.64
CA SER A 306 8.84 5.95 -6.27
C SER A 306 7.69 4.97 -6.46
N ILE A 307 6.56 5.24 -5.81
CA ILE A 307 5.33 4.46 -5.86
C ILE A 307 4.29 5.23 -6.66
N ASP A 308 3.76 4.61 -7.71
CA ASP A 308 2.67 5.16 -8.55
C ASP A 308 2.90 6.57 -9.08
N GLY A 309 4.15 6.88 -9.42
CA GLY A 309 4.52 8.20 -9.91
C GLY A 309 4.91 9.18 -8.82
N GLY A 310 5.20 8.69 -7.61
CA GLY A 310 5.80 9.45 -6.53
C GLY A 310 7.03 10.20 -7.01
N VAL A 311 7.04 11.51 -6.81
CA VAL A 311 8.11 12.40 -7.27
C VAL A 311 8.61 13.29 -6.16
N LEU A 312 9.92 13.55 -6.19
CA LEU A 312 10.52 14.66 -5.47
C LEU A 312 10.25 15.93 -6.27
N GLN A 313 9.13 16.59 -5.99
CA GLN A 313 8.81 17.87 -6.61
C GLN A 313 9.64 18.96 -5.92
N THR A 314 10.32 19.79 -6.71
CA THR A 314 11.16 20.88 -6.20
C THR A 314 10.81 22.20 -6.88
N THR A 315 9.58 22.32 -7.39
CA THR A 315 9.15 23.48 -8.18
C THR A 315 8.30 24.44 -7.37
N GLU A 316 7.42 23.88 -6.53
CA GLU A 316 6.67 24.66 -5.55
C GLU A 316 7.40 24.47 -4.23
N GLU A 317 8.11 25.52 -3.81
CA GLU A 317 8.89 25.56 -2.57
C GLU A 317 8.13 26.40 -1.54
N SER A 318 7.56 25.71 -0.55
CA SER A 318 6.97 26.33 0.63
C SER A 318 6.89 25.31 1.76
N PHE A 319 6.72 25.78 2.99
CA PHE A 319 6.53 24.91 4.15
C PHE A 319 5.41 23.87 3.94
N GLU A 320 4.34 24.22 3.21
CA GLU A 320 3.23 23.30 2.91
C GLU A 320 3.59 22.16 1.94
N TYR A 321 4.68 22.31 1.18
CA TYR A 321 5.16 21.28 0.26
C TYR A 321 6.40 20.55 0.78
N ASN A 322 7.22 21.21 1.58
CA ASN A 322 8.54 20.71 1.96
C ASN A 322 8.65 20.39 3.45
N GLY A 323 7.91 21.10 4.31
CA GLY A 323 8.12 21.09 5.75
C GLY A 323 7.89 19.74 6.45
N GLU A 324 6.93 18.93 6.01
CA GLU A 324 6.67 17.59 6.57
C GLU A 324 7.80 16.62 6.17
N SER A 325 8.09 16.52 4.87
CA SER A 325 9.11 15.59 4.37
C SER A 325 10.53 15.97 4.81
N ASP A 326 10.85 17.26 4.90
CA ASP A 326 12.12 17.72 5.48
C ASP A 326 12.20 17.35 6.96
N LEU A 327 11.17 17.65 7.78
CA LEU A 327 11.12 17.28 9.20
C LEU A 327 11.37 15.78 9.43
N ASP A 328 10.63 14.93 8.71
CA ASP A 328 10.68 13.49 8.87
C ASP A 328 12.06 12.93 8.51
N LEU A 329 12.63 13.36 7.38
CA LEU A 329 13.93 12.88 6.90
C LEU A 329 15.10 13.47 7.68
N GLU A 330 15.08 14.75 8.04
CA GLU A 330 16.16 15.39 8.80
C GLU A 330 16.40 14.67 10.13
N TYR A 331 15.33 14.39 10.88
CA TYR A 331 15.42 13.71 12.17
C TYR A 331 15.57 12.20 12.02
N GLY A 332 14.80 11.58 11.13
CA GLY A 332 14.87 10.14 10.88
C GLY A 332 16.28 9.71 10.47
N MET A 333 16.86 10.38 9.46
CA MET A 333 18.22 10.08 9.00
C MET A 333 19.30 10.40 10.03
N THR A 334 19.13 11.48 10.81
CA THR A 334 20.15 11.88 11.79
C THR A 334 20.21 10.98 13.01
N LEU A 335 19.05 10.47 13.45
CA LEU A 335 18.96 9.67 14.66
C LEU A 335 19.41 8.22 14.46
N VAL A 336 19.30 7.66 13.25
CA VAL A 336 19.74 6.28 12.95
C VAL A 336 21.09 6.16 12.24
N ASN A 337 21.72 7.28 11.87
CA ASN A 337 23.02 7.30 11.18
C ASN A 337 24.06 6.41 11.90
N PRO A 338 24.73 5.45 11.23
CA PRO A 338 24.88 5.31 9.77
C PRO A 338 23.93 4.31 9.09
N GLN A 339 22.83 3.90 9.72
CA GLN A 339 21.83 3.06 9.07
C GLN A 339 21.12 3.85 7.95
N PRO A 340 21.10 3.35 6.70
CA PRO A 340 20.40 4.02 5.60
C PRO A 340 18.88 4.04 5.83
N VAL A 341 18.25 5.12 5.39
CA VAL A 341 16.79 5.32 5.39
C VAL A 341 16.27 5.20 3.96
N THR A 342 15.16 4.48 3.80
CA THR A 342 14.39 4.41 2.55
C THR A 342 13.24 5.41 2.62
N LEU A 343 13.09 6.22 1.60
CA LEU A 343 11.94 7.09 1.37
C LEU A 343 11.00 6.38 0.39
N TYR A 344 9.81 6.04 0.84
CA TYR A 344 8.69 5.59 0.02
C TYR A 344 7.85 6.81 -0.36
N GLN A 345 7.99 7.31 -1.57
CA GLN A 345 7.22 8.45 -2.07
C GLN A 345 6.02 7.92 -2.85
N ALA A 346 4.80 8.17 -2.37
CA ALA A 346 3.58 7.61 -2.93
C ALA A 346 2.72 8.63 -3.70
N GLY A 347 2.09 8.15 -4.77
CA GLY A 347 1.10 8.85 -5.58
C GLY A 347 1.68 9.88 -6.55
N ASP A 348 0.85 10.62 -7.27
CA ASP A 348 1.32 11.59 -8.28
C ASP A 348 0.79 13.02 -8.05
N LEU A 349 1.33 13.99 -8.80
CA LEU A 349 0.97 15.40 -8.65
C LEU A 349 -0.48 15.73 -9.07
N VAL A 350 -1.12 14.85 -9.85
CA VAL A 350 -2.42 15.10 -10.46
C VAL A 350 -3.54 14.50 -9.61
N GLU A 351 -3.52 13.20 -9.40
CA GLU A 351 -4.46 12.44 -8.57
C GLU A 351 -4.12 12.54 -7.07
N GLY A 352 -2.85 12.74 -6.71
CA GLY A 352 -2.39 12.73 -5.32
C GLY A 352 -2.03 11.32 -4.88
N ALA A 353 -2.19 11.05 -3.58
CA ALA A 353 -1.87 9.77 -2.98
C ALA A 353 -2.85 9.40 -1.86
N SER A 354 -2.91 8.09 -1.59
CA SER A 354 -3.65 7.47 -0.48
C SER A 354 -2.76 6.45 0.24
N PHE A 355 -3.22 5.94 1.39
CA PHE A 355 -2.51 4.89 2.12
C PHE A 355 -2.43 3.60 1.31
N ASN A 356 -3.42 3.32 0.46
CA ASN A 356 -3.41 2.14 -0.37
C ASN A 356 -2.31 2.18 -1.42
N ASN A 357 -1.98 3.32 -2.03
CA ASN A 357 -0.82 3.38 -2.95
C ASN A 357 0.44 2.80 -2.30
N PHE A 358 0.67 3.16 -1.03
CA PHE A 358 1.76 2.60 -0.25
C PHE A 358 1.56 1.11 0.05
N LEU A 359 0.39 0.70 0.57
CA LEU A 359 0.11 -0.70 0.92
C LEU A 359 0.20 -1.63 -0.29
N ASP A 360 -0.32 -1.22 -1.44
CA ASP A 360 -0.25 -1.90 -2.74
C ASP A 360 1.19 -2.17 -3.16
N ALA A 361 2.03 -1.16 -2.98
CA ALA A 361 3.42 -1.24 -3.34
C ALA A 361 4.22 -2.19 -2.48
N ILE A 362 3.82 -2.38 -1.22
CA ILE A 362 4.47 -3.24 -0.25
C ILE A 362 3.90 -4.67 -0.26
N ASP A 363 2.57 -4.83 -0.39
CA ASP A 363 1.91 -6.12 -0.59
C ASP A 363 1.15 -6.16 -1.92
N GLY A 364 1.79 -6.73 -2.94
CA GLY A 364 1.15 -6.92 -4.24
C GLY A 364 -0.06 -7.87 -4.21
N SER A 365 -0.28 -8.62 -3.11
CA SER A 365 -1.50 -9.42 -2.93
C SER A 365 -2.71 -8.55 -2.57
N TYR A 366 -2.44 -7.40 -1.98
CA TYR A 366 -3.37 -6.31 -1.65
C TYR A 366 -3.54 -5.34 -2.83
N CYS A 367 -2.55 -5.22 -3.72
CA CYS A 367 -2.62 -4.35 -4.90
C CYS A 367 -3.61 -4.78 -5.97
N THR A 368 -4.85 -4.39 -5.77
CA THR A 368 -5.92 -4.25 -6.75
C THR A 368 -7.07 -3.54 -6.02
N TYR A 369 -7.95 -2.82 -6.73
CA TYR A 369 -9.29 -2.45 -6.21
C TYR A 369 -10.01 -3.51 -5.39
N ASP A 370 -9.76 -4.73 -5.82
CA ASP A 370 -10.19 -5.95 -5.21
C ASP A 370 -9.40 -6.22 -3.89
N GLY A 371 -8.09 -6.17 -3.97
CA GLY A 371 -7.16 -6.35 -2.87
C GLY A 371 -7.20 -5.24 -1.80
N GLY A 372 -7.85 -4.10 -2.03
CA GLY A 372 -7.99 -3.06 -1.00
C GLY A 372 -8.48 -1.71 -1.49
N ASP A 373 -8.33 -1.42 -2.79
CA ASP A 373 -8.55 -0.06 -3.28
C ASP A 373 -10.02 0.30 -3.43
N ASP A 374 -10.36 1.50 -2.98
CA ASP A 374 -11.64 2.14 -3.18
C ASP A 374 -11.41 3.30 -4.16
N PRO A 375 -11.92 3.28 -5.40
CA PRO A 375 -11.69 4.36 -6.38
C PRO A 375 -12.36 5.69 -6.05
N THR A 376 -13.10 5.78 -4.94
CA THR A 376 -13.53 7.06 -4.36
C THR A 376 -12.48 7.64 -3.41
N GLN A 377 -11.58 6.81 -2.89
CA GLN A 377 -10.53 7.19 -1.95
C GLN A 377 -9.14 7.15 -2.62
N ASP A 378 -8.94 6.24 -3.55
CA ASP A 378 -7.65 5.86 -4.14
C ASP A 378 -7.51 6.34 -5.58
N ALA A 379 -6.29 6.76 -5.89
CA ALA A 379 -5.90 7.12 -7.24
C ALA A 379 -5.97 5.90 -8.19
N VAL A 380 -6.15 6.15 -9.48
CA VAL A 380 -6.26 5.08 -10.49
C VAL A 380 -5.08 5.16 -11.44
N TYR A 381 -4.34 4.07 -11.62
CA TYR A 381 -3.18 4.05 -12.52
C TYR A 381 -3.34 3.06 -13.70
N PRO A 382 -2.89 3.41 -14.93
CA PRO A 382 -2.35 4.72 -15.36
C PRO A 382 -3.33 5.88 -15.18
N ASP A 383 -2.83 7.04 -14.75
CA ASP A 383 -3.63 8.21 -14.40
C ASP A 383 -4.41 8.71 -15.64
N PRO A 384 -5.76 8.66 -15.60
CA PRO A 384 -6.60 9.10 -16.72
C PRO A 384 -6.67 10.63 -16.89
N PHE A 385 -6.06 11.41 -16.00
CA PHE A 385 -6.10 12.88 -15.98
C PHE A 385 -4.77 13.55 -16.34
N GLY A 386 -3.74 12.77 -16.68
CA GLY A 386 -2.49 13.29 -17.23
C GLY A 386 -1.32 13.42 -16.25
N GLY A 387 -1.34 12.67 -15.15
CA GLY A 387 -0.22 12.41 -14.24
C GLY A 387 0.55 11.15 -14.64
N TYR A 388 0.67 10.19 -13.72
CA TYR A 388 1.50 9.00 -13.90
C TYR A 388 0.90 8.02 -14.93
N GLU A 389 1.52 7.92 -16.11
CA GLU A 389 1.08 7.02 -17.18
C GLU A 389 1.53 5.55 -17.01
N GLY A 390 2.25 5.23 -15.94
CA GLY A 390 2.72 3.88 -15.65
C GLY A 390 1.62 2.98 -15.05
N PRO A 391 1.84 1.65 -15.02
CA PRO A 391 0.94 0.76 -14.30
C PRO A 391 1.05 0.97 -12.79
N GLU A 392 -0.04 0.68 -12.08
CA GLU A 392 -0.07 0.62 -10.62
C GLU A 392 1.02 -0.33 -10.06
N ASN A 393 1.64 0.10 -8.97
CA ASN A 393 2.76 -0.56 -8.34
C ASN A 393 2.24 -1.65 -7.40
N CYS A 394 2.08 -2.86 -7.93
CA CYS A 394 1.64 -4.01 -7.15
C CYS A 394 2.77 -4.89 -6.60
N GLY A 395 3.19 -4.64 -5.36
CA GLY A 395 4.26 -5.39 -4.70
C GLY A 395 5.64 -5.11 -5.30
N GLY A 396 5.87 -3.87 -5.73
CA GLY A 396 7.13 -3.44 -6.34
C GLY A 396 8.27 -3.27 -5.33
N PHE A 397 7.96 -3.09 -4.04
CA PHE A 397 8.94 -2.85 -2.98
C PHE A 397 8.77 -3.81 -1.81
N ALA A 398 9.88 -4.12 -1.14
CA ALA A 398 9.84 -4.87 0.10
C ALA A 398 9.61 -3.92 1.28
N ALA A 399 8.81 -4.34 2.26
CA ALA A 399 8.66 -3.60 3.52
C ALA A 399 10.00 -3.48 4.26
N THR A 400 10.34 -2.28 4.72
CA THR A 400 11.38 -2.13 5.75
C THR A 400 10.93 -2.75 7.08
N LYS A 401 11.88 -2.99 7.99
CA LYS A 401 11.58 -3.56 9.31
C LYS A 401 10.90 -2.59 10.25
N VAL A 402 11.15 -1.30 10.07
CA VAL A 402 10.46 -0.20 10.74
C VAL A 402 10.01 0.79 9.70
N ILE A 403 8.77 1.26 9.80
CA ILE A 403 8.17 2.26 8.92
C ILE A 403 7.56 3.37 9.77
N SER A 404 7.90 4.61 9.46
CA SER A 404 7.27 5.82 10.01
C SER A 404 6.45 6.52 8.95
N THR A 405 5.34 7.12 9.35
CA THR A 405 4.62 8.07 8.52
C THR A 405 3.80 9.02 9.39
N SER A 406 3.59 10.22 8.86
CA SER A 406 3.06 11.36 9.59
C SER A 406 1.73 11.85 9.03
N TYR A 407 1.06 11.01 8.24
CA TYR A 407 -0.18 11.34 7.54
C TYR A 407 -1.39 10.59 8.09
N ALA A 408 -2.57 11.24 8.05
CA ALA A 408 -3.80 10.70 8.62
C ALA A 408 -5.05 11.24 7.88
N TYR A 409 -6.12 10.48 7.88
CA TYR A 409 -7.49 10.99 7.70
C TYR A 409 -8.17 11.17 9.06
N ASN A 410 -9.34 11.80 9.11
CA ASN A 410 -10.25 11.53 10.22
C ASN A 410 -10.84 10.13 10.05
N GLU A 411 -11.03 9.41 11.15
CA GLU A 411 -11.67 8.09 11.14
C GLU A 411 -13.12 8.15 10.58
N ALA A 412 -13.76 9.32 10.69
CA ALA A 412 -15.09 9.53 10.14
C ALA A 412 -15.09 9.88 8.64
N ASP A 413 -13.93 10.14 8.01
CA ASP A 413 -13.84 10.40 6.56
C ASP A 413 -13.95 9.09 5.76
N LEU A 414 -13.61 7.97 6.39
CA LEU A 414 -13.55 6.66 5.77
C LEU A 414 -14.69 5.77 6.24
N THR A 415 -15.01 4.75 5.43
CA THR A 415 -15.94 3.72 5.87
C THR A 415 -15.22 2.74 6.81
N SER A 416 -15.90 2.30 7.87
CA SER A 416 -15.35 1.29 8.79
C SER A 416 -14.83 0.04 8.07
N PHE A 417 -15.49 -0.39 6.99
CA PHE A 417 -15.04 -1.52 6.17
C PHE A 417 -13.67 -1.24 5.52
N TYR A 418 -13.51 -0.07 4.90
CA TYR A 418 -12.27 0.33 4.24
C TYR A 418 -11.11 0.48 5.24
N GLU A 419 -11.39 1.05 6.41
CA GLU A 419 -10.40 1.13 7.50
C GLU A 419 -10.00 -0.24 8.04
N MET A 420 -10.97 -1.13 8.25
CA MET A 420 -10.71 -2.50 8.70
C MET A 420 -9.87 -3.28 7.69
N ARG A 421 -10.12 -3.08 6.39
CA ARG A 421 -9.35 -3.70 5.31
C ARG A 421 -7.89 -3.25 5.34
N GLN A 422 -7.63 -1.95 5.36
CA GLN A 422 -6.28 -1.40 5.48
C GLN A 422 -5.60 -1.85 6.78
N CYS A 423 -6.33 -1.84 7.89
CA CYS A 423 -5.81 -2.25 9.18
C CYS A 423 -5.43 -3.74 9.22
N ASN A 424 -6.20 -4.60 8.56
CA ASN A 424 -5.83 -6.01 8.38
C ASN A 424 -4.57 -6.17 7.53
N GLU A 425 -4.26 -5.24 6.63
CA GLU A 425 -3.00 -5.29 5.88
C GLU A 425 -1.81 -4.93 6.78
N TYR A 426 -1.92 -3.91 7.63
CA TYR A 426 -0.91 -3.66 8.66
C TYR A 426 -0.71 -4.87 9.59
N MET A 427 -1.78 -5.61 9.94
CA MET A 427 -1.69 -6.86 10.70
C MET A 427 -0.86 -7.92 9.97
N LYS A 428 -1.12 -8.14 8.68
CA LYS A 428 -0.38 -9.09 7.84
C LYS A 428 1.09 -8.72 7.69
N LEU A 429 1.41 -7.43 7.58
CA LEU A 429 2.79 -6.94 7.57
C LEU A 429 3.43 -7.05 8.97
N GLY A 430 2.65 -6.87 10.02
CA GLY A 430 3.04 -7.11 11.42
C GLY A 430 3.45 -8.57 11.66
N LEU A 431 2.72 -9.54 11.09
CA LEU A 431 3.08 -10.97 11.10
C LEU A 431 4.42 -11.23 10.41
N GLN A 432 4.80 -10.41 9.42
CA GLN A 432 6.08 -10.49 8.71
C GLN A 432 7.24 -9.79 9.43
N GLY A 433 6.97 -9.23 10.61
CA GLY A 433 7.98 -8.64 11.48
C GLY A 433 8.31 -7.20 11.15
N THR A 434 7.36 -6.47 10.57
CA THR A 434 7.42 -5.02 10.32
C THR A 434 6.72 -4.25 11.45
N SER A 435 7.31 -3.14 11.87
CA SER A 435 6.74 -2.21 12.86
C SER A 435 6.29 -0.92 12.17
N PHE A 436 5.02 -0.54 12.35
CA PHE A 436 4.48 0.72 11.85
C PHE A 436 4.32 1.74 12.97
N PHE A 437 4.76 2.98 12.71
CA PHE A 437 4.60 4.14 13.58
C PHE A 437 3.81 5.21 12.82
N TYR A 438 2.67 5.61 13.38
CA TYR A 438 1.79 6.62 12.81
C TYR A 438 1.58 7.76 13.80
N SER A 439 1.68 8.99 13.31
CA SER A 439 1.27 10.18 14.04
C SER A 439 -0.19 10.08 14.49
N SER A 440 -0.46 10.43 15.74
CA SER A 440 -1.81 10.38 16.32
C SER A 440 -2.68 11.61 15.99
N GLY A 441 -2.10 12.69 15.45
CA GLY A 441 -2.78 13.92 15.06
C GLY A 441 -2.50 15.10 16.00
N ASP A 442 -2.86 16.31 15.56
CA ASP A 442 -2.37 17.56 16.19
C ASP A 442 -3.48 18.46 16.78
N TYR A 443 -4.73 17.98 16.80
CA TYR A 443 -5.90 18.74 17.23
C TYR A 443 -6.61 18.16 18.46
N GLY A 444 -5.88 17.39 19.26
CA GLY A 444 -6.38 16.82 20.51
C GLY A 444 -7.47 15.78 20.26
N VAL A 445 -8.63 15.96 20.89
CA VAL A 445 -9.82 15.12 20.64
C VAL A 445 -10.60 15.51 19.38
N ALA A 446 -10.25 16.64 18.76
CA ALA A 446 -10.76 17.01 17.45
C ALA A 446 -9.92 16.35 16.35
N GLY A 447 -10.53 16.19 15.19
CA GLY A 447 -9.88 15.65 14.02
C GLY A 447 -9.07 16.72 13.28
N ASN A 448 -8.50 16.31 12.15
CA ASN A 448 -7.77 17.16 11.23
C ASN A 448 -8.59 18.41 10.86
N GLY A 449 -7.90 19.55 10.77
CA GLY A 449 -8.53 20.86 10.64
C GLY A 449 -9.27 21.35 11.90
N GLY A 450 -9.10 20.69 13.04
CA GLY A 450 -9.80 21.03 14.29
C GLY A 450 -11.28 20.65 14.27
N GLN A 451 -11.68 19.70 13.43
CA GLN A 451 -13.08 19.39 13.16
C GLN A 451 -13.66 18.34 14.12
N CYS A 452 -14.89 18.56 14.58
CA CYS A 452 -15.63 17.62 15.40
C CYS A 452 -16.92 17.18 14.73
N ILE A 453 -17.43 16.01 15.14
CA ILE A 453 -18.63 15.41 14.55
C ILE A 453 -19.87 16.00 15.24
N ALA A 454 -20.69 16.73 14.50
CA ALA A 454 -21.96 17.27 14.98
C ALA A 454 -23.02 16.15 15.15
N ALA A 455 -24.10 16.45 15.86
CA ALA A 455 -25.15 15.46 16.16
C ALA A 455 -25.85 14.88 14.92
N ASN A 456 -25.82 15.60 13.79
CA ASN A 456 -26.33 15.16 12.49
C ASN A 456 -25.29 14.39 11.65
N GLY A 457 -24.10 14.12 12.19
CA GLY A 457 -23.00 13.43 11.51
C GLY A 457 -22.09 14.31 10.65
N SER A 458 -22.38 15.61 10.47
CA SER A 458 -21.50 16.52 9.70
C SER A 458 -20.36 17.06 10.56
N TYR A 459 -19.31 17.60 9.93
CA TYR A 459 -18.27 18.32 10.65
C TYR A 459 -18.68 19.74 11.04
N ASN A 460 -18.10 20.22 12.14
CA ASN A 460 -18.22 21.59 12.62
C ASN A 460 -16.85 22.23 12.89
N ASP A 461 -16.85 23.44 13.43
CA ASP A 461 -15.67 24.27 13.71
C ASP A 461 -14.87 23.87 14.97
N GLY A 462 -15.13 22.69 15.54
CA GLY A 462 -14.41 22.20 16.71
C GLY A 462 -14.88 22.78 18.05
N THR A 463 -15.91 23.62 18.05
CA THR A 463 -16.41 24.27 19.29
C THR A 463 -17.37 23.41 20.09
N SER A 464 -17.86 22.30 19.52
CA SER A 464 -18.80 21.37 20.17
C SER A 464 -18.83 20.03 19.44
N GLY A 465 -19.55 19.05 19.97
CA GLY A 465 -19.85 17.79 19.27
C GLY A 465 -19.05 16.59 19.80
N ARG A 466 -19.08 15.53 18.99
CA ARG A 466 -18.44 14.25 19.26
C ARG A 466 -16.99 14.27 18.75
N PHE A 467 -16.12 13.62 19.50
CA PHE A 467 -14.69 13.51 19.22
C PHE A 467 -14.45 12.77 17.90
N ASN A 468 -13.43 13.22 17.18
CA ASN A 468 -13.14 12.80 15.82
C ASN A 468 -11.71 12.27 15.76
N PRO A 469 -11.49 10.99 16.10
CA PRO A 469 -10.15 10.42 16.14
C PRO A 469 -9.56 10.25 14.73
N SER A 470 -8.24 10.07 14.64
CA SER A 470 -7.49 9.96 13.39
C SER A 470 -7.28 8.50 12.96
N PHE A 471 -7.33 8.25 11.66
CA PHE A 471 -6.95 6.97 11.05
C PHE A 471 -5.72 7.20 10.15
N PRO A 472 -4.67 6.34 10.18
CA PRO A 472 -4.59 5.03 10.83
C PRO A 472 -4.23 5.02 12.32
N GLY A 473 -4.13 6.17 12.98
CA GLY A 473 -3.84 6.25 14.43
C GLY A 473 -4.71 5.34 15.30
N THR A 474 -5.99 5.14 14.93
CA THR A 474 -6.91 4.24 15.63
C THR A 474 -6.78 2.75 15.27
N CYS A 475 -6.03 2.36 14.23
CA CYS A 475 -5.82 0.96 13.88
C CYS A 475 -5.07 0.22 15.02
N PRO A 476 -5.57 -0.92 15.53
CA PRO A 476 -4.91 -1.69 16.59
C PRO A 476 -3.63 -2.41 16.15
N TYR A 477 -3.29 -2.44 14.87
CA TYR A 477 -2.14 -3.19 14.35
C TYR A 477 -0.95 -2.29 13.95
N ILE A 478 -1.03 -1.00 14.28
CA ILE A 478 0.07 -0.03 14.20
C ILE A 478 0.40 0.50 15.60
N THR A 479 1.52 1.19 15.73
CA THR A 479 1.89 1.92 16.96
C THR A 479 1.53 3.38 16.77
N SER A 480 0.50 3.86 17.46
CA SER A 480 0.10 5.26 17.39
C SER A 480 0.98 6.11 18.30
N VAL A 481 1.51 7.21 17.77
CA VAL A 481 2.51 8.07 18.44
C VAL A 481 1.92 9.45 18.74
N GLY A 482 1.86 9.78 20.03
CA GLY A 482 1.48 11.09 20.54
C GLY A 482 2.64 12.06 20.70
N ALA A 483 2.30 13.32 20.94
CA ALA A 483 3.24 14.39 21.17
C ALA A 483 3.32 14.76 22.65
N THR A 484 4.56 14.95 23.11
CA THR A 484 4.93 15.51 24.41
C THR A 484 5.78 16.75 24.18
N GLN A 485 6.03 17.50 25.25
CA GLN A 485 6.92 18.65 25.22
C GLN A 485 7.77 18.70 26.50
N ILE A 486 8.97 19.27 26.37
CA ILE A 486 9.73 19.72 27.54
C ILE A 486 9.04 20.99 28.05
N LYS A 487 8.80 21.06 29.36
CA LYS A 487 8.12 22.22 29.96
C LYS A 487 8.98 23.47 29.76
N PRO A 488 8.38 24.66 29.52
CA PRO A 488 9.16 25.89 29.44
C PRO A 488 10.02 26.11 30.70
N GLY A 489 11.32 26.37 30.50
CA GLY A 489 12.34 26.51 31.54
C GLY A 489 12.85 25.19 32.16
N ALA A 490 12.40 24.04 31.65
CA ALA A 490 12.89 22.72 32.07
C ALA A 490 14.03 22.22 31.17
N SER A 491 14.79 21.25 31.66
CA SER A 491 15.83 20.57 30.86
C SER A 491 15.41 19.17 30.46
N VAL A 492 16.16 18.55 29.54
CA VAL A 492 16.01 17.15 29.09
C VAL A 492 16.08 16.09 30.22
N THR A 493 16.45 16.49 31.43
CA THR A 493 16.51 15.57 32.60
C THR A 493 15.23 15.57 33.43
N GLN A 494 14.32 16.50 33.17
CA GLN A 494 13.05 16.64 33.88
C GLN A 494 11.90 15.97 33.10
N PRO A 495 10.78 15.62 33.77
CA PRO A 495 9.66 14.98 33.09
C PRO A 495 9.03 15.89 32.04
N GLU A 496 8.74 15.30 30.88
CA GLU A 496 7.91 15.91 29.84
C GLU A 496 6.44 16.01 30.28
N GLU A 497 5.66 16.79 29.55
CA GLU A 497 4.20 16.86 29.66
C GLU A 497 3.53 16.62 28.31
N ALA A 498 2.21 16.40 28.31
CA ALA A 498 1.47 16.34 27.06
C ALA A 498 1.68 17.65 26.27
N CYS A 499 1.88 17.55 24.95
CA CYS A 499 2.04 18.73 24.11
C CYS A 499 0.71 19.50 24.05
N GLU A 500 0.71 20.72 24.59
CA GLU A 500 -0.49 21.58 24.73
C GLU A 500 -0.22 23.06 24.44
N THR A 501 0.91 23.37 23.80
CA THR A 501 1.35 24.75 23.50
C THR A 501 0.84 25.24 22.15
N VAL A 502 1.41 24.73 21.06
CA VAL A 502 1.03 25.09 19.68
C VAL A 502 -0.01 24.12 19.12
N ILE A 503 0.13 22.85 19.49
CA ILE A 503 -0.78 21.76 19.13
C ILE A 503 -1.29 21.08 20.39
N PHE A 504 -2.35 20.29 20.23
CA PHE A 504 -2.77 19.32 21.24
C PHE A 504 -2.55 17.92 20.69
N SER A 505 -1.84 17.06 21.41
CA SER A 505 -1.59 15.68 20.96
C SER A 505 -2.90 14.93 20.71
N GLY A 506 -3.03 14.34 19.52
CA GLY A 506 -4.13 13.45 19.16
C GLY A 506 -4.24 12.30 20.15
N GLY A 507 -5.47 11.95 20.53
CA GLY A 507 -5.70 10.85 21.46
C GLY A 507 -7.13 10.73 21.94
N GLY A 508 -7.51 9.52 22.32
CA GLY A 508 -8.85 9.19 22.79
C GLY A 508 -9.19 7.74 22.54
N PHE A 509 -10.40 7.49 22.03
CA PHE A 509 -10.89 6.16 21.72
C PHE A 509 -11.46 6.12 20.31
N SER A 510 -11.17 5.05 19.59
CA SER A 510 -11.71 4.77 18.27
C SER A 510 -13.24 4.64 18.31
N ASN A 511 -13.87 5.02 17.20
CA ASN A 511 -15.28 4.81 16.92
C ASN A 511 -15.53 3.52 16.12
N VAL A 512 -14.50 2.93 15.53
CA VAL A 512 -14.58 1.78 14.63
C VAL A 512 -13.95 0.52 15.25
N PHE A 513 -12.74 0.64 15.78
CA PHE A 513 -11.94 -0.51 16.18
C PHE A 513 -12.24 -1.00 17.60
N PRO A 514 -12.48 -2.31 17.79
CA PRO A 514 -12.66 -2.89 19.10
C PRO A 514 -11.36 -2.86 19.91
N LEU A 515 -11.49 -2.97 21.24
CA LEU A 515 -10.39 -3.01 22.19
C LEU A 515 -9.54 -4.28 21.96
N PRO A 516 -8.26 -4.16 21.56
CA PRO A 516 -7.39 -5.32 21.41
C PRO A 516 -7.00 -5.91 22.76
N SER A 517 -6.77 -7.23 22.80
CA SER A 517 -6.49 -7.98 24.03
C SER A 517 -5.24 -7.50 24.77
N TYR A 518 -4.20 -7.10 24.04
CA TYR A 518 -2.95 -6.60 24.62
C TYR A 518 -3.15 -5.27 25.39
N GLN A 519 -4.18 -4.48 25.04
CA GLN A 519 -4.47 -3.19 25.66
C GLN A 519 -5.53 -3.30 26.77
N ALA A 520 -6.29 -4.39 26.82
CA ALA A 520 -7.50 -4.50 27.63
C ALA A 520 -7.27 -4.23 29.13
N ALA A 521 -6.18 -4.74 29.70
CA ALA A 521 -5.85 -4.52 31.11
C ALA A 521 -5.60 -3.03 31.42
N ALA A 522 -4.96 -2.33 30.49
CA ALA A 522 -4.55 -0.95 30.66
C ALA A 522 -5.76 -0.01 30.53
N VAL A 523 -6.63 -0.21 29.54
CA VAL A 523 -7.90 0.54 29.39
C VAL A 523 -8.83 0.31 30.58
N LYS A 524 -8.98 -0.94 31.03
CA LYS A 524 -9.76 -1.25 32.24
C LYS A 524 -9.23 -0.49 33.47
N SER A 525 -7.91 -0.44 33.63
CA SER A 525 -7.26 0.29 34.73
C SER A 525 -7.48 1.80 34.62
N PHE A 526 -7.42 2.37 33.42
CA PHE A 526 -7.69 3.79 33.19
C PHE A 526 -9.11 4.15 33.62
N PHE A 527 -10.14 3.44 33.15
CA PHE A 527 -11.52 3.72 33.53
C PHE A 527 -11.82 3.51 35.02
N ALA A 528 -11.15 2.54 35.66
CA ALA A 528 -11.32 2.30 37.09
C ALA A 528 -10.76 3.43 37.96
N ASN A 529 -9.67 4.07 37.53
CA ASN A 529 -8.95 5.06 38.33
C ASN A 529 -9.21 6.51 37.89
N HIS A 530 -9.49 6.72 36.62
CA HIS A 530 -9.58 8.03 35.95
C HIS A 530 -10.76 8.07 34.96
N PRO A 531 -12.01 7.85 35.40
CA PRO A 531 -13.16 7.86 34.51
C PRO A 531 -13.31 9.25 33.85
N PRO A 532 -13.32 9.35 32.50
CA PRO A 532 -13.53 10.62 31.82
C PRO A 532 -14.92 11.19 32.14
N PRO A 533 -15.06 12.52 32.32
CA PRO A 533 -16.34 13.16 32.66
C PRO A 533 -17.27 13.33 31.44
N TYR A 534 -17.22 12.39 30.49
CA TYR A 534 -17.86 12.48 29.19
C TYR A 534 -18.84 11.31 28.96
N THR A 535 -19.86 11.55 28.16
CA THR A 535 -20.90 10.56 27.83
C THR A 535 -20.69 9.97 26.45
N SER A 536 -21.53 9.01 26.05
CA SER A 536 -21.57 8.45 24.70
C SER A 536 -21.85 9.50 23.61
N ALA A 537 -22.35 10.69 23.98
CA ALA A 537 -22.51 11.80 23.07
C ALA A 537 -21.18 12.40 22.62
N GLN A 538 -20.12 12.32 23.44
CA GLN A 538 -18.81 12.88 23.13
C GLN A 538 -17.85 11.85 22.53
N TYR A 539 -17.89 10.59 22.95
CA TYR A 539 -17.00 9.55 22.44
C TYR A 539 -17.57 8.15 22.67
N ASN A 540 -16.96 7.13 22.07
CA ASN A 540 -17.33 5.75 22.38
C ASN A 540 -16.86 5.35 23.79
N ASN A 541 -17.76 5.49 24.78
CA ASN A 541 -17.48 5.20 26.19
C ASN A 541 -17.82 3.76 26.60
N SER A 542 -17.94 2.83 25.64
CA SER A 542 -18.26 1.42 25.89
C SER A 542 -17.21 0.65 26.69
N GLN A 543 -15.99 1.21 26.78
CA GLN A 543 -14.79 0.54 27.32
C GLN A 543 -14.40 -0.71 26.54
N GLN A 544 -14.90 -0.87 25.32
CA GLN A 544 -14.65 -2.00 24.42
C GLN A 544 -14.06 -1.56 23.08
N THR A 545 -13.51 -0.34 23.02
CA THR A 545 -12.85 0.20 21.82
C THR A 545 -11.37 0.49 22.06
N ARG A 546 -10.59 0.51 20.97
CA ARG A 546 -9.16 0.83 20.96
C ARG A 546 -8.94 2.25 21.51
N GLY A 547 -8.16 2.37 22.57
CA GLY A 547 -7.68 3.67 23.08
C GLY A 547 -6.36 4.03 22.39
N PHE A 548 -6.07 5.30 22.11
CA PHE A 548 -4.84 5.75 21.45
C PHE A 548 -4.41 7.13 22.00
N PRO A 549 -3.14 7.55 21.87
CA PRO A 549 -1.99 6.84 21.27
C PRO A 549 -1.48 5.68 22.15
N ASP A 550 -0.52 4.90 21.63
CA ASP A 550 0.12 3.80 22.36
C ASP A 550 1.37 4.27 23.13
N ILE A 551 2.13 5.18 22.54
CA ILE A 551 3.30 5.85 23.12
C ILE A 551 3.31 7.31 22.70
N SER A 552 4.15 8.13 23.32
CA SER A 552 4.40 9.50 22.89
C SER A 552 5.89 9.83 22.93
N ALA A 553 6.31 10.74 22.06
CA ALA A 553 7.64 11.35 22.08
C ALA A 553 7.49 12.87 21.88
N ASN A 554 8.58 13.61 21.94
CA ASN A 554 8.56 15.06 21.84
C ASN A 554 7.98 15.45 20.48
N GLY A 555 7.15 16.49 20.44
CA GLY A 555 6.54 17.00 19.22
C GLY A 555 6.49 18.52 19.18
N ALA A 556 7.37 19.20 19.93
CA ALA A 556 7.37 20.65 20.07
C ALA A 556 8.76 21.26 19.87
N ASN A 557 8.82 22.48 19.33
CA ASN A 557 10.04 23.27 19.20
C ASN A 557 11.14 22.63 18.33
N TYR A 558 10.79 21.78 17.37
CA TYR A 558 11.77 21.18 16.46
C TYR A 558 12.37 22.25 15.57
N VAL A 559 13.69 22.35 15.56
CA VAL A 559 14.39 23.13 14.55
C VAL A 559 14.55 22.25 13.31
N ILE A 560 14.05 22.71 12.18
CA ILE A 560 14.27 22.09 10.86
C ILE A 560 14.88 23.08 9.89
N ALA A 561 15.58 22.61 8.86
CA ALA A 561 15.81 23.42 7.66
C ALA A 561 14.65 23.21 6.69
N VAL A 562 14.15 24.29 6.09
CA VAL A 562 13.06 24.27 5.12
C VAL A 562 13.12 25.54 4.27
N ASP A 563 12.99 25.37 2.95
CA ASP A 563 13.06 26.42 1.94
C ASP A 563 14.32 27.31 2.08
N GLY A 564 15.46 26.70 2.43
CA GLY A 564 16.76 27.36 2.62
C GLY A 564 16.90 28.16 3.91
N THR A 565 15.95 28.07 4.84
CA THR A 565 15.96 28.76 6.14
C THR A 565 15.74 27.79 7.30
N PHE A 566 15.90 28.24 8.55
CA PHE A 566 15.53 27.44 9.72
C PHE A 566 14.21 27.93 10.31
N SER A 567 13.36 27.00 10.70
CA SER A 567 12.08 27.31 11.36
C SER A 567 11.83 26.35 12.53
N LEU A 568 11.03 26.81 13.49
CA LEU A 568 10.45 25.94 14.50
C LEU A 568 9.27 25.16 13.92
N VAL A 569 9.10 23.91 14.34
CA VAL A 569 8.02 23.02 13.92
C VAL A 569 7.47 22.24 15.11
N TYR A 570 6.16 21.98 15.06
CA TYR A 570 5.40 21.28 16.09
C TYR A 570 4.48 20.27 15.42
N GLY A 571 4.35 19.08 15.98
CA GLY A 571 3.55 18.03 15.34
C GLY A 571 3.77 16.68 16.01
N THR A 572 2.73 15.85 16.03
CA THR A 572 2.91 14.40 16.18
C THR A 572 3.73 13.83 15.02
N SER A 573 3.70 14.49 13.86
CA SER A 573 4.66 14.34 12.76
C SER A 573 6.12 14.28 13.23
N ALA A 574 6.54 15.15 14.14
CA ALA A 574 7.92 15.13 14.64
C ALA A 574 8.19 13.95 15.60
N SER A 575 7.16 13.47 16.30
CA SER A 575 7.28 12.42 17.31
C SER A 575 7.34 11.01 16.72
N SER A 576 6.68 10.79 15.58
CA SER A 576 6.60 9.49 14.88
C SER A 576 7.97 8.98 14.36
N PRO A 577 8.74 9.72 13.56
CA PRO A 577 10.05 9.28 13.05
C PRO A 577 11.09 9.16 14.17
N VAL A 578 10.96 9.93 15.26
CA VAL A 578 11.81 9.79 16.45
C VAL A 578 11.54 8.46 17.14
N SER A 579 10.28 8.12 17.35
CA SER A 579 9.88 6.83 17.92
C SER A 579 10.35 5.68 17.03
N ALA A 580 10.10 5.75 15.72
CA ALA A 580 10.56 4.77 14.75
C ALA A 580 12.09 4.62 14.74
N SER A 581 12.84 5.71 14.91
CA SER A 581 14.30 5.69 15.03
C SER A 581 14.76 4.90 16.26
N ILE A 582 14.12 5.09 17.42
CA ILE A 582 14.42 4.32 18.64
C ILE A 582 14.26 2.81 18.37
N PHE A 583 13.14 2.40 17.74
CA PHE A 583 12.89 0.99 17.46
C PHE A 583 13.76 0.41 16.35
N THR A 584 14.21 1.25 15.42
CA THR A 584 15.24 0.88 14.45
C THR A 584 16.53 0.50 15.16
N LEU A 585 17.00 1.33 16.11
CA LEU A 585 18.21 1.04 16.89
C LEU A 585 18.05 -0.15 17.84
N ILE A 586 16.85 -0.38 18.38
CA ILE A 586 16.54 -1.61 19.13
C ILE A 586 16.68 -2.83 18.22
N ASN A 587 16.18 -2.77 16.98
CA ASN A 587 16.34 -3.84 16.01
C ASN A 587 17.82 -4.05 15.66
N GLU A 588 18.64 -3.01 15.54
CA GLU A 588 20.09 -3.16 15.36
C GLU A 588 20.72 -3.98 16.50
N ALA A 589 20.46 -3.59 17.75
CA ALA A 589 21.00 -4.28 18.91
C ALA A 589 20.55 -5.75 18.98
N ARG A 590 19.31 -6.03 18.57
CA ARG A 590 18.77 -7.40 18.51
C ARG A 590 19.42 -8.24 17.41
N LEU A 591 19.51 -7.69 16.20
CA LEU A 591 20.11 -8.35 15.05
C LEU A 591 21.60 -8.61 15.25
N ALA A 592 22.31 -7.68 15.91
CA ALA A 592 23.72 -7.84 16.26
C ALA A 592 24.00 -9.05 17.17
N ILE A 593 23.01 -9.50 17.94
CA ILE A 593 23.11 -10.71 18.79
C ILE A 593 22.34 -11.91 18.20
N GLY A 594 21.96 -11.85 16.92
CA GLY A 594 21.31 -12.94 16.20
C GLY A 594 19.82 -13.13 16.52
N LYS A 595 19.16 -12.15 17.15
CA LYS A 595 17.70 -12.14 17.30
C LYS A 595 17.03 -11.51 16.07
N SER A 596 15.77 -11.82 15.84
CA SER A 596 14.94 -11.16 14.81
C SER A 596 14.52 -9.75 15.23
N SER A 597 13.97 -8.99 14.26
CA SER A 597 13.30 -7.71 14.53
C SER A 597 12.19 -7.88 15.56
N VAL A 598 11.80 -6.78 16.21
CA VAL A 598 10.68 -6.81 17.15
C VAL A 598 9.35 -7.09 16.44
N GLY A 599 9.14 -6.55 15.24
CA GLY A 599 7.85 -6.64 14.54
C GLY A 599 6.79 -5.79 15.23
N PHE A 600 5.53 -6.20 15.16
CA PHE A 600 4.45 -5.46 15.84
C PHE A 600 4.72 -5.35 17.36
N ILE A 601 4.88 -4.11 17.84
CA ILE A 601 5.55 -3.79 19.11
C ILE A 601 4.57 -3.60 20.29
N ASN A 602 3.31 -3.24 20.04
CA ASN A 602 2.36 -2.89 21.09
C ASN A 602 2.27 -3.95 22.21
N PRO A 603 2.19 -5.27 21.94
CA PRO A 603 2.13 -6.27 23.00
C PRO A 603 3.33 -6.22 23.97
N VAL A 604 4.52 -5.86 23.48
CA VAL A 604 5.71 -5.66 24.31
C VAL A 604 5.55 -4.43 25.20
N LEU A 605 5.06 -3.32 24.64
CA LEU A 605 4.90 -2.05 25.37
C LEU A 605 3.88 -2.18 26.51
N TYR A 606 2.73 -2.79 26.24
CA TYR A 606 1.69 -2.99 27.25
C TYR A 606 2.06 -4.05 28.30
N ALA A 607 2.93 -5.01 27.96
CA ALA A 607 3.49 -5.95 28.93
C ALA A 607 4.57 -5.34 29.82
N HIS A 608 5.26 -4.30 29.33
CA HIS A 608 6.39 -3.64 30.01
C HIS A 608 6.24 -2.11 30.09
N PRO A 609 5.14 -1.57 30.63
CA PRO A 609 4.90 -0.13 30.66
C PRO A 609 5.92 0.62 31.54
N GLY A 610 6.61 -0.07 32.45
CA GLY A 610 7.64 0.51 33.32
C GLY A 610 8.96 0.84 32.62
N ASP A 611 9.13 0.46 31.35
CA ASP A 611 10.30 0.79 30.55
C ASP A 611 10.15 2.15 29.83
N LEU A 612 8.96 2.75 29.88
CA LEU A 612 8.64 4.06 29.31
C LEU A 612 8.63 5.16 30.40
N ASN A 613 8.86 6.41 29.98
CA ASN A 613 8.66 7.56 30.85
C ASN A 613 7.16 7.86 30.94
N ASP A 614 6.68 8.03 32.17
CA ASP A 614 5.27 8.24 32.45
C ASP A 614 4.88 9.73 32.38
N ILE A 615 3.94 10.08 31.49
CA ILE A 615 3.46 11.45 31.30
C ILE A 615 2.19 11.66 32.13
N THR A 616 2.28 12.50 33.16
CA THR A 616 1.21 12.64 34.16
C THR A 616 0.64 14.06 34.26
N SER A 617 0.90 14.93 33.28
CA SER A 617 0.41 16.30 33.25
C SER A 617 0.14 16.78 31.84
N GLY A 618 -0.80 17.71 31.72
CA GLY A 618 -1.31 18.23 30.45
C GLY A 618 -2.55 17.48 29.96
N GLY A 619 -3.18 17.97 28.89
CA GLY A 619 -4.35 17.35 28.29
C GLY A 619 -4.39 17.49 26.77
N ASN A 620 -5.48 17.05 26.15
CA ASN A 620 -5.65 17.13 24.70
C ASN A 620 -6.99 17.73 24.28
N MET A 621 -7.18 19.01 24.61
CA MET A 621 -8.46 19.71 24.40
C MET A 621 -8.92 19.76 22.95
N GLY A 622 -10.24 19.88 22.77
CA GLY A 622 -10.91 19.90 21.48
C GLY A 622 -12.42 19.69 21.63
N CYS A 623 -13.19 19.94 20.56
CA CYS A 623 -14.65 19.78 20.53
C CYS A 623 -15.40 20.55 21.63
N GLY A 624 -14.89 21.73 22.02
CA GLY A 624 -15.45 22.52 23.12
C GLY A 624 -15.24 21.91 24.52
N THR A 625 -14.32 20.94 24.65
CA THR A 625 -14.05 20.24 25.90
C THR A 625 -12.56 20.29 26.27
N PRO A 626 -12.19 20.10 27.54
CA PRO A 626 -10.80 19.91 27.95
C PRO A 626 -10.12 18.64 27.40
N GLY A 627 -10.85 17.75 26.72
CA GLY A 627 -10.34 16.46 26.26
C GLY A 627 -9.97 15.52 27.40
N PHE A 628 -9.13 14.53 27.10
CA PHE A 628 -8.56 13.64 28.09
C PHE A 628 -7.34 14.31 28.76
N THR A 629 -7.10 13.94 30.02
CA THR A 629 -5.97 14.46 30.81
C THR A 629 -4.94 13.36 31.01
N ALA A 630 -3.66 13.69 30.83
CA ALA A 630 -2.56 12.81 31.16
C ALA A 630 -2.56 12.50 32.67
N THR A 631 -2.45 11.22 33.03
CA THR A 631 -2.65 10.75 34.41
C THR A 631 -1.71 9.61 34.75
N THR A 632 -1.51 9.30 36.04
CA THR A 632 -0.71 8.14 36.46
C THR A 632 -1.48 6.83 36.31
N GLY A 633 -1.70 6.41 35.10
CA GLY A 633 -2.35 5.17 34.75
C GLY A 633 -2.49 5.20 33.27
N LEU A 634 -2.23 4.10 32.57
CA LEU A 634 -2.25 4.12 31.11
C LEU A 634 -1.47 5.38 30.66
N CYS A 635 -0.16 5.34 30.97
CA CYS A 635 0.66 6.14 31.93
C CYS A 635 0.86 5.53 33.38
N LEU A 636 1.09 4.20 33.54
CA LEU A 636 0.90 3.41 34.80
C LEU A 636 1.87 3.58 36.00
N ARG A 637 1.33 3.66 37.24
CA ARG A 637 2.05 3.56 38.54
C ARG A 637 2.31 2.13 39.05
N ARG A 638 3.39 1.99 39.83
CA ARG A 638 3.72 0.87 40.74
C ARG A 638 2.65 0.61 41.82
N PRO A 639 2.42 -0.66 42.25
CA PRO A 639 1.79 -0.93 43.53
C PRO A 639 2.74 -0.59 44.68
N ALA A 640 2.15 -0.04 45.74
CA ALA A 640 2.82 0.43 46.93
C ALA A 640 3.79 -0.60 47.54
N LEU A 641 4.99 -0.12 47.86
CA LEU A 641 5.94 -0.76 48.75
C LEU A 641 5.25 -0.93 50.12
N ARG A 642 4.99 -2.17 50.54
CA ARG A 642 4.66 -2.45 51.94
C ARG A 642 5.95 -2.32 52.73
N VAL A 643 6.07 -1.20 53.45
CA VAL A 643 7.09 -0.99 54.48
C VAL A 643 7.02 -2.14 55.48
N LEU A 644 8.06 -2.97 55.52
CA LEU A 644 8.43 -3.71 56.71
C LEU A 644 9.71 -3.07 57.25
N SER A 645 9.52 -2.33 58.33
CA SER A 645 10.57 -1.73 59.14
C SER A 645 11.38 -2.81 59.84
N SER A 646 12.70 -2.76 59.69
CA SER A 646 13.63 -3.07 60.78
C SER A 646 15.03 -2.54 60.45
N SER A 647 15.34 -1.32 60.92
CA SER A 647 16.71 -0.94 61.28
C SER A 647 16.91 -1.25 62.77
N PRO A 648 18.15 -1.54 63.21
CA PRO A 648 19.06 -0.46 63.64
C PRO A 648 20.49 -0.63 63.07
N SER A 649 21.03 0.41 62.44
CA SER A 649 21.96 1.41 63.02
C SER A 649 23.38 0.89 63.27
N VAL A 650 24.36 1.38 62.48
CA VAL A 650 25.59 2.04 62.99
C VAL A 650 26.11 3.02 61.92
N PHE A 651 26.17 4.30 62.27
CA PHE A 651 26.91 5.37 61.59
C PHE A 651 28.33 5.44 62.17
N ILE A 652 29.35 5.63 61.32
CA ILE A 652 30.50 6.51 61.63
C ILE A 652 30.92 7.22 60.32
N SER A 653 31.24 8.50 60.44
CA SER A 653 31.45 9.52 59.41
C SER A 653 32.90 10.03 59.40
N ILE A 654 33.23 10.89 58.41
CA ILE A 654 34.31 11.93 58.35
C ILE A 654 35.69 11.48 57.77
N PRO A 655 36.47 12.31 57.01
CA PRO A 655 36.16 13.43 56.08
C PRO A 655 37.02 13.49 54.77
N ALA A 656 36.72 14.50 53.94
CA ALA A 656 37.49 15.00 52.80
C ALA A 656 38.85 15.68 53.15
N SER A 657 39.83 15.61 52.23
CA SER A 657 40.84 16.67 52.05
C SER A 657 41.63 16.60 50.72
N LYS A 658 41.65 17.75 50.03
CA LYS A 658 42.73 18.39 49.23
C LYS A 658 43.19 17.84 47.86
N ALA A 659 43.16 18.77 46.91
CA ALA A 659 43.79 18.75 45.60
C ALA A 659 45.33 18.77 45.62
N ARG A 660 45.95 18.21 44.57
CA ARG A 660 47.17 18.74 43.91
C ARG A 660 47.45 18.04 42.57
N SER A 661 47.74 18.85 41.56
CA SER A 661 48.37 18.50 40.28
C SER A 661 49.87 18.20 40.48
N ILE A 662 50.46 17.32 39.64
CA ILE A 662 51.84 17.39 39.12
C ILE A 662 52.03 16.40 37.95
N THR A 663 52.84 16.87 37.00
CA THR A 663 53.20 16.39 35.67
C THR A 663 54.41 15.41 35.65
N HIS A 664 54.49 14.61 34.56
CA HIS A 664 55.68 14.15 33.80
C HIS A 664 56.57 12.94 34.20
N LEU A 665 56.85 12.12 33.15
CA LEU A 665 58.04 11.26 32.83
C LEU A 665 58.12 9.88 33.54
N THR A 666 58.49 8.73 32.94
CA THR A 666 59.35 8.40 31.78
C THR A 666 59.22 6.89 31.40
N TYR A 667 59.55 6.56 30.13
CA TYR A 667 59.74 5.23 29.53
C TYR A 667 60.96 4.44 30.09
N PRO A 668 61.07 3.11 29.85
CA PRO A 668 61.83 2.61 28.68
C PRO A 668 61.20 1.40 27.95
N GLY A 669 61.38 1.37 26.62
CA GLY A 669 61.08 0.20 25.77
C GLY A 669 62.35 -0.58 25.36
N PHE A 670 62.16 -1.65 24.59
CA PHE A 670 63.01 -2.27 23.54
C PHE A 670 62.50 -3.74 23.33
N ILE A 671 62.49 -4.44 22.18
CA ILE A 671 62.29 -4.22 20.73
C ILE A 671 62.51 -5.61 20.04
N ARG A 672 61.95 -5.82 18.82
CA ARG A 672 62.25 -6.85 17.76
C ARG A 672 61.52 -8.21 17.85
N LYS A 673 61.02 -8.85 16.76
CA LYS A 673 61.13 -8.66 15.29
C LYS A 673 60.09 -9.55 14.55
N ALA A 674 59.61 -9.14 13.37
CA ALA A 674 58.78 -9.92 12.42
C ALA A 674 59.60 -10.97 11.62
N PRO A 675 58.97 -11.89 10.85
CA PRO A 675 58.64 -11.60 9.43
C PRO A 675 57.39 -12.31 8.81
N ARG A 676 56.92 -11.82 7.65
CA ARG A 676 56.10 -12.52 6.59
C ARG A 676 57.05 -13.12 5.51
N PRO A 677 56.67 -13.76 4.35
CA PRO A 677 55.35 -14.15 3.76
C PRO A 677 55.30 -15.58 3.09
N ALA A 678 54.15 -16.01 2.53
CA ALA A 678 53.98 -16.62 1.17
C ALA A 678 52.60 -17.33 0.94
N PHE A 679 52.21 -17.46 -0.34
CA PHE A 679 50.90 -17.76 -0.95
C PHE A 679 50.66 -19.27 -1.31
N LEU A 680 49.37 -19.70 -1.23
CA LEU A 680 48.57 -20.68 -2.06
C LEU A 680 48.88 -22.21 -2.08
N PRO A 681 47.96 -23.12 -2.51
CA PRO A 681 46.49 -23.06 -2.72
C PRO A 681 45.65 -24.30 -2.22
N PHE A 682 44.31 -24.18 -2.25
CA PHE A 682 43.26 -25.19 -2.54
C PHE A 682 43.19 -26.58 -1.83
N GLN A 683 42.07 -26.84 -1.11
CA GLN A 683 41.22 -28.03 -1.34
C GLN A 683 39.86 -27.95 -0.62
N ARG A 684 38.77 -28.01 -1.41
CA ARG A 684 37.40 -28.37 -1.00
C ARG A 684 37.28 -29.88 -0.76
N ARG A 685 36.42 -30.30 0.16
CA ARG A 685 35.56 -31.50 -0.01
C ARG A 685 34.23 -31.38 0.75
N TYR A 686 33.19 -31.89 0.09
CA TYR A 686 31.77 -31.98 0.41
C TYR A 686 31.43 -32.93 1.57
N TYR A 687 30.22 -32.80 2.13
CA TYR A 687 29.10 -33.78 2.28
C TYR A 687 28.01 -33.05 3.10
N ALA A 688 26.78 -32.75 2.64
CA ALA A 688 25.64 -33.62 2.31
C ALA A 688 25.38 -34.69 3.37
N ASP A 689 24.21 -34.66 4.02
CA ASP A 689 23.44 -35.87 4.36
C ASP A 689 22.01 -35.56 4.80
N GLU A 690 21.09 -36.36 4.24
CA GLU A 690 19.68 -36.55 4.62
C GLU A 690 19.57 -37.27 5.98
N PRO A 691 18.40 -37.29 6.64
CA PRO A 691 18.17 -38.22 7.75
C PRO A 691 17.36 -39.45 7.29
N ALA A 692 17.95 -40.63 7.42
CA ALA A 692 17.25 -41.91 7.45
C ALA A 692 17.21 -42.49 8.88
N THR A 693 15.99 -42.74 9.32
CA THR A 693 15.45 -43.76 10.26
C THR A 693 16.34 -44.63 11.18
N GLN A 694 15.76 -44.90 12.37
CA GLN A 694 15.89 -46.02 13.32
C GLN A 694 16.90 -45.91 14.49
N SER A 695 16.40 -45.84 15.73
CA SER A 695 16.21 -46.99 16.65
C SER A 695 16.17 -46.53 18.13
N GLU A 696 15.23 -47.09 18.88
CA GLU A 696 15.08 -46.95 20.33
C GLU A 696 16.24 -47.64 21.10
N PRO A 697 16.32 -47.40 22.43
CA PRO A 697 15.83 -48.47 23.31
C PRO A 697 14.95 -47.99 24.48
N GLU A 698 13.99 -48.85 24.80
CA GLU A 698 13.16 -48.89 26.01
C GLU A 698 13.98 -49.09 27.30
N ALA A 699 13.47 -48.56 28.42
CA ALA A 699 13.36 -49.28 29.69
C ALA A 699 12.46 -48.52 30.71
N ASP A 700 11.30 -49.12 30.95
CA ASP A 700 10.63 -49.38 32.23
C ASP A 700 10.30 -48.25 33.24
N GLY A 701 9.00 -48.19 33.58
CA GLY A 701 8.54 -47.61 34.84
C GLY A 701 7.05 -47.28 34.91
N ALA A 702 6.17 -48.26 34.74
CA ALA A 702 4.73 -48.13 35.03
C ALA A 702 4.45 -48.01 36.53
N ILE A 703 3.52 -47.12 36.93
CA ILE A 703 2.56 -47.36 38.01
C ILE A 703 1.19 -46.79 37.60
N GLU A 704 0.20 -47.67 37.65
CA GLU A 704 -1.21 -47.46 37.37
C GLU A 704 -1.98 -46.68 38.44
N ALA A 705 -3.08 -46.10 37.95
CA ALA A 705 -4.37 -45.78 38.56
C ALA A 705 -4.72 -46.35 39.96
N GLN A 706 -5.53 -45.60 40.71
CA GLN A 706 -6.99 -45.85 40.79
C GLN A 706 -7.74 -44.96 41.79
N HIS A 707 -8.93 -44.54 41.33
CA HIS A 707 -10.23 -44.47 41.99
C HIS A 707 -10.48 -43.74 43.32
N GLY A 708 -11.58 -42.97 43.28
CA GLY A 708 -12.39 -42.59 44.43
C GLY A 708 -13.73 -41.97 43.98
N ASP A 709 -14.67 -42.83 43.60
CA ASP A 709 -16.10 -42.55 43.42
C ASP A 709 -16.73 -41.93 44.68
N ASN A 710 -17.71 -41.03 44.53
CA ASN A 710 -19.08 -41.23 45.06
C ASN A 710 -20.04 -40.03 44.87
N SER A 711 -21.04 -40.28 44.03
CA SER A 711 -22.50 -40.20 44.28
C SER A 711 -23.19 -38.96 44.89
N ILE A 712 -24.11 -38.41 44.10
CA ILE A 712 -25.57 -38.23 44.34
C ILE A 712 -26.03 -37.51 45.63
N ALA A 713 -26.70 -36.36 45.47
CA ALA A 713 -28.07 -36.12 45.97
C ALA A 713 -28.65 -34.79 45.43
N ALA A 714 -29.92 -34.85 45.05
CA ALA A 714 -30.77 -33.75 44.60
C ALA A 714 -31.76 -33.34 45.71
N SER A 715 -32.16 -32.06 45.71
CA SER A 715 -33.45 -31.52 46.19
C SER A 715 -33.47 -30.03 45.79
N ALA A 716 -34.28 -29.53 44.85
CA ALA A 716 -35.74 -29.49 44.74
C ALA A 716 -36.43 -28.74 45.91
N ASP A 717 -36.88 -27.51 45.60
CA ASP A 717 -38.11 -26.84 46.03
C ASP A 717 -38.23 -25.61 45.10
N ALA A 718 -39.04 -25.56 44.03
CA ALA A 718 -40.50 -25.60 43.94
C ALA A 718 -41.19 -24.54 44.81
N ASN A 719 -41.60 -23.42 44.19
CA ASN A 719 -42.95 -22.95 44.41
C ASN A 719 -43.52 -22.23 43.18
N THR A 720 -44.75 -22.62 42.87
CA THR A 720 -45.58 -22.26 41.73
C THR A 720 -46.78 -21.47 42.26
N SER A 721 -47.17 -20.38 41.60
CA SER A 721 -48.55 -19.85 41.55
C SER A 721 -48.59 -18.72 40.48
N THR A 722 -49.28 -18.83 39.33
CA THR A 722 -50.75 -18.64 39.12
C THR A 722 -51.21 -17.31 39.75
N SER A 723 -51.78 -16.30 39.10
CA SER A 723 -52.86 -16.15 38.11
C SER A 723 -52.83 -14.68 37.59
N THR A 724 -52.96 -14.41 36.29
CA THR A 724 -54.17 -13.89 35.61
C THR A 724 -55.01 -12.80 36.30
N GLU A 725 -55.31 -11.76 35.51
CA GLU A 725 -56.41 -10.77 35.64
C GLU A 725 -56.23 -9.71 36.74
N GLN A 726 -56.62 -8.44 36.62
CA GLN A 726 -57.36 -7.59 35.67
C GLN A 726 -57.13 -6.15 36.21
N ALA A 727 -56.83 -5.15 35.38
CA ALA A 727 -57.76 -4.23 34.72
C ALA A 727 -58.34 -3.12 35.63
N GLU A 728 -58.70 -2.01 34.94
CA GLU A 728 -59.46 -0.82 35.37
C GLU A 728 -58.61 0.31 35.97
N GLU A 729 -58.68 1.56 35.51
CA GLU A 729 -59.73 2.38 34.87
C GLU A 729 -59.11 3.19 33.68
N SER A 730 -59.66 3.37 32.46
CA SER A 730 -61.02 3.73 31.99
C SER A 730 -61.47 5.13 32.47
N ALA A 731 -62.01 6.08 31.71
CA ALA A 731 -62.51 6.14 30.34
C ALA A 731 -62.85 7.61 29.96
N ALA A 732 -63.04 7.83 28.65
CA ALA A 732 -63.97 8.78 27.99
C ALA A 732 -63.71 10.30 28.15
N ALA A 733 -64.05 11.22 27.22
CA ALA A 733 -64.96 11.28 26.06
C ALA A 733 -64.48 12.46 25.16
N SER A 734 -64.37 12.37 23.82
CA SER A 734 -65.36 12.64 22.75
C SER A 734 -65.80 14.11 22.51
N ASP A 735 -66.08 14.39 21.22
CA ASP A 735 -66.80 15.52 20.58
C ASP A 735 -65.95 16.75 20.16
N VAL A 736 -65.67 17.00 18.86
CA VAL A 736 -66.47 17.26 17.64
C VAL A 736 -67.02 18.70 17.55
N GLU A 737 -66.45 19.42 16.57
CA GLU A 737 -66.93 20.55 15.73
C GLU A 737 -67.72 21.72 16.33
N SER A 738 -67.23 22.95 16.08
CA SER A 738 -67.99 23.95 15.31
C SER A 738 -67.18 25.20 14.93
N VAL A 739 -67.10 25.47 13.61
CA VAL A 739 -67.34 26.76 12.90
C VAL A 739 -66.46 27.96 13.31
N ALA A 740 -65.42 28.34 12.56
CA ALA A 740 -65.36 28.99 11.22
C ALA A 740 -65.91 30.45 11.18
N GLU A 741 -65.09 31.33 10.58
CA GLU A 741 -65.22 32.77 10.28
C GLU A 741 -64.22 33.59 11.11
N GLU A 742 -63.11 34.10 10.57
CA GLU A 742 -63.07 35.03 9.44
C GLU A 742 -61.82 34.84 8.55
N SER A 743 -62.04 35.17 7.28
CA SER A 743 -61.33 34.87 6.05
C SER A 743 -60.01 35.62 5.80
N THR A 744 -59.09 34.89 5.16
CA THR A 744 -58.26 35.25 4.01
C THR A 744 -58.36 36.69 3.47
N GLU A 745 -57.25 37.44 3.53
CA GLU A 745 -56.82 38.35 2.46
C GLU A 745 -55.35 38.79 2.69
N ARG A 746 -54.39 38.06 2.11
CA ARG A 746 -53.21 38.58 1.37
C ARG A 746 -52.19 37.47 1.07
N ALA A 747 -52.45 36.79 -0.04
CA ALA A 747 -51.38 36.54 -0.99
C ALA A 747 -51.08 37.89 -1.68
N SER A 748 -49.99 38.57 -1.28
CA SER A 748 -49.39 39.74 -1.96
C SER A 748 -48.49 40.49 -0.96
N SER A 749 -47.19 40.14 -0.91
CA SER A 749 -46.07 41.07 -0.62
C SER A 749 -44.74 40.35 -0.36
N THR A 750 -44.23 39.59 -1.34
CA THR A 750 -42.75 39.43 -1.50
C THR A 750 -42.37 39.03 -2.93
N ALA A 751 -43.19 39.42 -3.91
CA ALA A 751 -42.88 39.33 -5.35
C ALA A 751 -42.48 40.69 -5.95
N ASP A 752 -42.26 41.71 -5.11
CA ASP A 752 -42.03 43.11 -5.52
C ASP A 752 -40.69 43.71 -5.03
N SER A 753 -39.71 42.90 -4.63
CA SER A 753 -38.36 43.40 -4.29
C SER A 753 -37.23 42.92 -5.21
N VAL A 754 -37.56 42.24 -6.33
CA VAL A 754 -36.58 41.88 -7.37
C VAL A 754 -36.96 42.44 -8.76
N LYS A 755 -37.99 43.29 -8.82
CA LYS A 755 -38.45 43.94 -10.07
C LYS A 755 -38.12 45.42 -10.19
N SER A 756 -37.25 45.95 -9.34
CA SER A 756 -36.79 47.35 -9.39
C SER A 756 -35.26 47.48 -9.36
N ALA A 757 -34.58 46.79 -10.27
CA ALA A 757 -33.20 47.12 -10.66
C ALA A 757 -32.87 46.70 -12.10
N ALA A 758 -33.89 46.44 -12.92
CA ALA A 758 -33.76 46.06 -14.32
C ALA A 758 -34.62 46.96 -15.22
N GLN A 759 -34.46 48.29 -15.09
CA GLN A 759 -34.93 49.25 -16.08
C GLN A 759 -34.42 50.67 -15.80
N THR A 760 -33.11 50.92 -15.94
CA THR A 760 -32.58 52.25 -16.32
C THR A 760 -31.20 52.08 -16.94
N ALA A 761 -30.97 52.78 -18.04
CA ALA A 761 -29.70 52.94 -18.77
C ALA A 761 -29.35 51.87 -19.83
N GLY A 762 -30.29 51.60 -20.73
CA GLY A 762 -29.96 51.51 -22.15
C GLY A 762 -30.21 52.87 -22.79
N GLU A 763 -29.16 53.67 -22.98
CA GLU A 763 -29.07 54.78 -23.95
C GLU A 763 -27.70 55.46 -23.84
N ALA A 764 -26.70 54.92 -24.54
CA ALA A 764 -25.52 55.67 -24.96
C ALA A 764 -24.77 54.93 -26.07
N VAL A 765 -24.91 55.48 -27.28
CA VAL A 765 -23.93 55.48 -28.37
C VAL A 765 -23.87 54.24 -29.26
N THR A 766 -24.80 54.23 -30.22
CA THR A 766 -24.44 54.07 -31.63
C THR A 766 -23.33 55.03 -32.05
N GLY A 767 -22.30 54.50 -32.73
CA GLY A 767 -21.39 55.26 -33.59
C GLY A 767 -19.97 55.40 -33.03
N VAL A 768 -19.04 54.59 -33.52
CA VAL A 768 -18.08 54.98 -34.57
C VAL A 768 -17.51 53.70 -35.17
N ALA A 769 -18.04 53.32 -36.33
CA ALA A 769 -17.26 52.61 -37.32
C ALA A 769 -16.30 53.61 -37.96
N GLN A 770 -15.00 53.42 -37.81
CA GLN A 770 -13.97 53.77 -38.80
C GLN A 770 -12.57 53.57 -38.21
N ARG A 771 -11.91 52.48 -38.63
CA ARG A 771 -10.67 52.51 -39.44
C ARG A 771 -9.93 51.17 -39.34
N PHE A 772 -9.47 50.71 -40.52
CA PHE A 772 -8.60 49.56 -40.81
C PHE A 772 -9.30 48.18 -40.69
N GLY A 773 -9.77 47.47 -41.73
CA GLY A 773 -9.36 47.40 -43.14
C GLY A 773 -8.07 46.58 -43.27
N ALA A 774 -7.93 45.46 -43.99
CA ALA A 774 -8.77 44.72 -44.93
C ALA A 774 -8.04 43.39 -45.28
N ALA A 775 -8.63 42.62 -46.22
CA ALA A 775 -8.17 41.40 -46.91
C ALA A 775 -8.40 40.08 -46.14
N ALA A 776 -9.46 39.29 -46.38
CA ALA A 776 -9.92 38.61 -47.62
C ALA A 776 -8.88 37.58 -48.14
N GLY A 777 -9.19 36.32 -48.43
CA GLY A 777 -10.45 35.58 -48.47
C GLY A 777 -10.24 34.19 -49.10
N PHE A 778 -11.36 33.46 -49.28
CA PHE A 778 -11.56 32.18 -50.01
C PHE A 778 -11.06 30.90 -49.30
N GLY A 779 -11.88 29.86 -49.06
CA GLY A 779 -13.05 29.35 -49.78
C GLY A 779 -12.70 27.92 -50.26
N SER A 780 -13.10 26.88 -49.53
CA SER A 780 -14.26 26.02 -49.82
C SER A 780 -14.01 24.88 -50.83
N GLN A 781 -14.13 23.65 -50.31
CA GLN A 781 -14.86 22.50 -50.87
C GLN A 781 -14.30 21.63 -52.03
N THR A 782 -14.28 20.33 -51.71
CA THR A 782 -14.84 19.17 -52.44
C THR A 782 -13.98 18.29 -53.36
N SER A 783 -14.13 16.99 -53.07
CA SER A 783 -14.32 15.84 -53.97
C SER A 783 -13.12 14.96 -54.32
N GLY A 784 -13.36 13.64 -54.22
CA GLY A 784 -13.20 12.73 -55.35
C GLY A 784 -11.88 11.97 -55.46
N ALA A 785 -11.99 10.64 -55.42
CA ALA A 785 -10.92 9.66 -55.60
C ALA A 785 -10.40 9.55 -57.05
N ASN A 786 -9.09 9.30 -57.20
CA ASN A 786 -8.41 8.37 -58.14
C ASN A 786 -6.89 8.46 -57.86
N ARG A 787 -6.14 7.38 -57.56
CA ARG A 787 -5.48 6.44 -58.51
C ARG A 787 -4.79 7.20 -59.67
N ASP A 788 -3.50 7.17 -59.92
CA ASP A 788 -2.44 6.19 -59.65
C ASP A 788 -1.04 6.86 -59.73
N ALA A 789 -0.05 6.11 -59.23
CA ALA A 789 1.35 6.07 -59.67
C ALA A 789 2.28 7.27 -59.38
N LEU A 790 3.16 7.09 -58.39
CA LEU A 790 4.62 7.22 -58.54
C LEU A 790 5.27 6.27 -57.51
N GLY A 791 5.88 5.19 -58.01
CA GLY A 791 6.70 4.26 -57.22
C GLY A 791 8.17 4.68 -57.20
N VAL A 792 8.91 4.04 -56.27
CA VAL A 792 10.39 3.85 -56.09
C VAL A 792 10.63 3.94 -54.58
N GLU A 793 11.28 3.04 -53.84
CA GLU A 793 11.82 1.69 -54.00
C GLU A 793 11.94 1.14 -52.56
N ARG A 794 11.63 -0.14 -52.32
CA ARG A 794 11.91 -0.82 -51.04
C ARG A 794 13.21 -1.60 -51.21
N SER A 795 14.20 -1.33 -50.34
CA SER A 795 15.39 -2.15 -50.21
C SER A 795 15.19 -3.29 -49.21
N ASN A 796 15.71 -4.45 -49.59
CA ASN A 796 15.57 -5.79 -49.02
C ASN A 796 16.15 -5.98 -47.60
N LEU A 797 15.42 -6.72 -46.75
CA LEU A 797 15.96 -7.56 -45.68
C LEU A 797 15.56 -9.01 -45.99
N GLY A 798 16.53 -9.81 -46.42
CA GLY A 798 16.32 -11.17 -46.93
C GLY A 798 16.22 -12.24 -45.83
N GLY A 799 15.15 -13.04 -45.90
CA GLY A 799 15.09 -14.40 -45.38
C GLY A 799 14.48 -15.27 -46.47
N GLU A 800 15.17 -16.35 -46.87
CA GLU A 800 14.67 -17.26 -47.92
C GLU A 800 13.34 -17.90 -47.50
N THR A 801 12.35 -17.88 -48.40
CA THR A 801 11.03 -18.47 -48.17
C THR A 801 11.14 -20.00 -48.10
N SER A 802 10.52 -20.60 -47.08
CA SER A 802 10.62 -22.03 -46.79
C SER A 802 9.24 -22.63 -46.55
N LYS A 803 9.08 -23.93 -46.83
CA LYS A 803 7.86 -24.69 -46.45
C LYS A 803 7.78 -24.96 -44.96
N SER A 804 8.87 -24.70 -44.24
CA SER A 804 9.01 -24.99 -42.82
C SER A 804 9.11 -23.67 -42.07
N VAL A 805 8.47 -23.59 -40.90
CA VAL A 805 8.58 -22.45 -39.99
C VAL A 805 9.11 -22.88 -38.64
N TYR A 806 10.00 -22.07 -38.10
CA TYR A 806 10.44 -22.11 -36.72
C TYR A 806 9.39 -21.41 -35.85
N VAL A 807 9.02 -22.04 -34.73
CA VAL A 807 8.10 -21.51 -33.73
C VAL A 807 8.82 -21.45 -32.40
N GLY A 808 9.21 -20.25 -31.98
CA GLY A 808 9.88 -19.97 -30.70
C GLY A 808 8.94 -19.40 -29.64
N ASN A 809 9.43 -19.38 -28.40
CA ASN A 809 8.71 -18.90 -27.22
C ASN A 809 7.45 -19.73 -26.86
N LEU A 810 7.48 -21.03 -27.15
CA LEU A 810 6.44 -21.98 -26.78
C LEU A 810 6.43 -22.24 -25.27
N PHE A 811 5.24 -22.40 -24.70
CA PHE A 811 5.09 -22.88 -23.32
C PHE A 811 5.61 -24.31 -23.19
N PHE A 812 6.24 -24.64 -22.05
CA PHE A 812 7.07 -25.84 -21.92
C PHE A 812 6.25 -27.15 -21.90
N ASP A 813 4.97 -27.07 -21.57
CA ASP A 813 4.05 -28.21 -21.55
C ASP A 813 3.33 -28.44 -22.89
N VAL A 814 3.52 -27.55 -23.87
CA VAL A 814 2.95 -27.72 -25.22
C VAL A 814 3.55 -28.97 -25.84
N ARG A 815 2.69 -29.85 -26.37
CA ARG A 815 3.10 -31.08 -27.05
C ARG A 815 3.07 -30.90 -28.58
N ASN A 816 3.71 -31.83 -29.28
CA ASN A 816 3.74 -31.83 -30.75
C ASN A 816 2.33 -31.79 -31.37
N GLU A 817 1.37 -32.46 -30.73
CA GLU A 817 -0.03 -32.53 -31.18
C GLU A 817 -0.75 -31.18 -31.04
N ASP A 818 -0.52 -30.46 -29.95
CA ASP A 818 -1.11 -29.13 -29.71
C ASP A 818 -0.58 -28.11 -30.71
N LEU A 819 0.73 -28.15 -30.97
CA LEU A 819 1.38 -27.28 -31.95
C LEU A 819 0.87 -27.57 -33.37
N LYS A 820 0.66 -28.85 -33.71
CA LYS A 820 0.08 -29.24 -35.01
C LYS A 820 -1.34 -28.73 -35.17
N LYS A 821 -2.20 -28.98 -34.17
CA LYS A 821 -3.62 -28.61 -34.18
C LYS A 821 -3.82 -27.10 -34.30
N GLU A 822 -2.98 -26.30 -33.63
CA GLU A 822 -3.09 -24.84 -33.73
C GLU A 822 -2.68 -24.35 -35.13
N PHE A 823 -1.56 -24.85 -35.67
CA PHE A 823 -1.03 -24.38 -36.95
C PHE A 823 -1.77 -24.92 -38.19
N GLU A 824 -2.65 -25.92 -38.04
CA GLU A 824 -3.55 -26.41 -39.11
C GLU A 824 -4.50 -25.32 -39.65
N ARG A 825 -4.79 -24.28 -38.85
CA ARG A 825 -5.61 -23.14 -39.28
C ARG A 825 -4.94 -22.29 -40.37
N ALA A 826 -3.60 -22.30 -40.45
CA ALA A 826 -2.85 -21.59 -41.49
C ALA A 826 -2.75 -22.37 -42.81
N GLY A 827 -2.89 -23.70 -42.75
CA GLY A 827 -2.89 -24.61 -43.89
C GLY A 827 -2.52 -26.06 -43.51
N PRO A 828 -2.54 -27.01 -44.46
CA PRO A 828 -2.21 -28.41 -44.18
C PRO A 828 -0.78 -28.57 -43.67
N VAL A 829 -0.66 -29.06 -42.42
CA VAL A 829 0.60 -29.33 -41.72
C VAL A 829 1.03 -30.78 -41.94
N ILE A 830 2.23 -30.99 -42.49
CA ILE A 830 2.84 -32.31 -42.68
C ILE A 830 3.32 -32.86 -41.32
N ASP A 831 4.09 -32.07 -40.58
CA ASP A 831 4.69 -32.48 -39.30
C ASP A 831 4.95 -31.27 -38.40
N ALA A 832 4.83 -31.46 -37.08
CA ALA A 832 5.15 -30.45 -36.07
C ALA A 832 5.98 -31.10 -34.96
N LYS A 833 7.16 -30.54 -34.69
CA LYS A 833 8.13 -31.12 -33.75
C LYS A 833 8.71 -30.09 -32.80
N ILE A 834 8.49 -30.31 -31.52
CA ILE A 834 9.09 -29.54 -30.42
C ILE A 834 10.45 -30.15 -30.09
N ILE A 835 11.44 -29.28 -29.90
CA ILE A 835 12.79 -29.71 -29.55
C ILE A 835 12.87 -29.85 -28.03
N MET A 836 13.28 -31.04 -27.59
CA MET A 836 13.43 -31.39 -26.17
C MET A 836 14.92 -31.45 -25.78
N ASP A 837 15.16 -31.31 -24.49
CA ASP A 837 16.42 -31.57 -23.79
C ASP A 837 16.67 -33.10 -23.63
N GLN A 838 17.90 -33.48 -23.32
CA GLN A 838 18.32 -34.83 -22.91
C GLN A 838 17.53 -35.37 -21.70
N ARG A 839 16.94 -34.50 -20.86
CA ARG A 839 16.06 -34.88 -19.74
C ARG A 839 14.57 -35.00 -20.13
N GLY A 840 14.23 -34.84 -21.42
CA GLY A 840 12.86 -34.92 -21.93
C GLY A 840 12.02 -33.64 -21.74
N LEU A 841 12.61 -32.55 -21.24
CA LEU A 841 11.94 -31.26 -21.07
C LEU A 841 11.97 -30.44 -22.37
N SER A 842 10.88 -29.74 -22.69
CA SER A 842 10.82 -28.87 -23.87
C SER A 842 11.86 -27.74 -23.79
N LYS A 843 12.48 -27.39 -24.91
CA LYS A 843 13.37 -26.21 -25.02
C LYS A 843 12.61 -24.91 -25.34
N GLY A 844 11.28 -24.97 -25.38
CA GLY A 844 10.43 -23.80 -25.64
C GLY A 844 10.44 -23.34 -27.10
N PHE A 845 10.81 -24.22 -28.04
CA PHE A 845 10.71 -23.99 -29.47
C PHE A 845 10.51 -25.29 -30.27
N GLY A 846 9.95 -25.16 -31.46
CA GLY A 846 9.69 -26.26 -32.37
C GLY A 846 9.68 -25.83 -33.83
N TYR A 847 9.45 -26.79 -34.71
CA TYR A 847 9.37 -26.58 -36.16
C TYR A 847 8.06 -27.16 -36.68
N VAL A 848 7.40 -26.41 -37.58
CA VAL A 848 6.19 -26.85 -38.26
C VAL A 848 6.46 -26.87 -39.76
N ASN A 849 6.25 -28.03 -40.39
CA ASN A 849 6.43 -28.26 -41.82
C ASN A 849 5.07 -28.23 -42.50
N PHE A 850 4.88 -27.32 -43.45
CA PHE A 850 3.67 -27.19 -44.24
C PHE A 850 3.82 -27.83 -45.63
N GLU A 851 2.70 -28.19 -46.25
CA GLU A 851 2.69 -28.74 -47.60
C GLU A 851 3.09 -27.70 -48.67
N THR A 852 2.73 -26.44 -48.43
CA THR A 852 2.95 -25.31 -49.33
C THR A 852 3.68 -24.14 -48.66
N ILE A 853 4.42 -23.36 -49.44
CA ILE A 853 5.18 -22.19 -48.93
C ILE A 853 4.19 -21.08 -48.51
N GLU A 854 3.05 -21.01 -49.19
CA GLU A 854 1.97 -20.06 -48.93
C GLU A 854 1.32 -20.31 -47.56
N ALA A 855 1.23 -21.57 -47.12
CA ALA A 855 0.72 -21.91 -45.79
C ALA A 855 1.73 -21.51 -44.69
N ALA A 856 3.03 -21.70 -44.93
CA ALA A 856 4.08 -21.27 -44.02
C ALA A 856 4.14 -19.72 -43.90
N GLN A 857 3.94 -18.99 -45.00
CA GLN A 857 3.82 -17.53 -45.00
C GLN A 857 2.60 -17.06 -44.19
N ARG A 858 1.42 -17.66 -44.42
CA ARG A 858 0.21 -17.35 -43.63
C ARG A 858 0.38 -17.68 -42.16
N ALA A 859 1.10 -18.74 -41.82
CA ALA A 859 1.38 -19.08 -40.43
C ALA A 859 2.22 -18.01 -39.74
N ILE A 860 3.20 -17.41 -40.43
CA ILE A 860 3.96 -16.27 -39.90
C ILE A 860 3.04 -15.06 -39.68
N GLU A 861 2.20 -14.74 -40.66
CA GLU A 861 1.29 -13.57 -40.58
C GLU A 861 0.24 -13.72 -39.47
N LEU A 862 -0.29 -14.93 -39.29
CA LEU A 862 -1.33 -15.19 -38.30
C LEU A 862 -0.79 -15.38 -36.89
N TYR A 863 0.36 -16.05 -36.72
CA TYR A 863 0.81 -16.51 -35.40
C TYR A 863 2.04 -15.80 -34.85
N ASN A 864 2.80 -15.07 -35.67
CA ASN A 864 3.92 -14.30 -35.13
C ASN A 864 3.39 -13.18 -34.21
N LEU A 865 3.90 -13.13 -32.98
CA LEU A 865 3.49 -12.23 -31.89
C LEU A 865 2.10 -12.49 -31.28
N GLN A 866 1.38 -13.53 -31.71
CA GLN A 866 0.12 -13.93 -31.07
C GLN A 866 0.36 -14.67 -29.76
N ASN A 867 -0.57 -14.49 -28.81
CA ASN A 867 -0.56 -15.21 -27.54
C ASN A 867 -1.06 -16.66 -27.73
N PHE A 868 -0.26 -17.63 -27.30
CA PHE A 868 -0.59 -19.04 -27.24
C PHE A 868 -0.14 -19.61 -25.87
N GLU A 869 -1.07 -20.20 -25.11
CA GLU A 869 -0.83 -20.71 -23.74
C GLU A 869 -0.11 -19.67 -22.84
N GLY A 870 -0.55 -18.40 -22.92
CA GLY A 870 0.00 -17.29 -22.13
C GLY A 870 1.30 -16.65 -22.65
N ARG A 871 1.89 -17.17 -23.74
CA ARG A 871 3.17 -16.67 -24.30
C ARG A 871 3.03 -16.19 -25.75
N ARG A 872 3.76 -15.13 -26.14
CA ARG A 872 3.77 -14.63 -27.53
C ARG A 872 4.68 -15.47 -28.41
N LEU A 873 4.14 -16.13 -29.43
CA LEU A 873 4.93 -16.94 -30.34
C LEU A 873 5.87 -16.09 -31.21
N SER A 874 7.07 -16.58 -31.50
CA SER A 874 7.93 -16.05 -32.55
C SER A 874 7.95 -17.02 -33.71
N VAL A 875 7.31 -16.65 -34.82
CA VAL A 875 7.18 -17.53 -36.00
C VAL A 875 7.96 -16.94 -37.15
N GLN A 876 8.90 -17.72 -37.71
CA GLN A 876 9.79 -17.29 -38.80
C GLN A 876 10.03 -18.46 -39.75
N PHE A 877 10.42 -18.20 -41.00
CA PHE A 877 10.82 -19.28 -41.90
C PHE A 877 12.01 -20.06 -41.34
N SER A 878 11.89 -21.39 -41.36
CA SER A 878 12.97 -22.29 -40.97
C SER A 878 13.97 -22.38 -42.12
N LEU A 879 15.22 -22.02 -41.82
CA LEU A 879 16.37 -22.21 -42.70
C LEU A 879 16.58 -23.72 -42.87
N ASN A 880 16.04 -24.31 -43.94
CA ASN A 880 16.01 -25.75 -44.10
C ASN A 880 17.42 -26.32 -44.33
N ARG A 881 17.86 -27.21 -43.42
CA ARG A 881 18.53 -28.46 -43.82
C ARG A 881 17.68 -29.63 -43.31
N PRO A 882 17.18 -30.52 -44.19
CA PRO A 882 16.48 -31.72 -43.73
C PRO A 882 17.48 -32.69 -43.08
N PRO A 883 17.09 -33.42 -42.02
CA PRO A 883 18.00 -34.32 -41.31
C PRO A 883 18.22 -35.60 -42.13
N GLY A 884 19.38 -35.71 -42.79
CA GLY A 884 19.89 -36.97 -43.33
C GLY A 884 20.66 -37.75 -42.25
N PRO A 885 20.69 -39.10 -42.32
CA PRO A 885 21.26 -39.95 -41.28
C PRO A 885 22.80 -40.04 -41.41
N SER A 886 23.51 -38.94 -41.17
CA SER A 886 24.98 -38.95 -41.12
C SER A 886 25.55 -37.64 -40.56
N ASP A 887 25.21 -37.26 -39.32
CA ASP A 887 25.91 -36.16 -38.62
C ASP A 887 26.20 -36.57 -37.17
N ARG A 888 26.93 -37.69 -37.03
CA ARG A 888 27.66 -38.07 -35.80
C ARG A 888 29.15 -37.69 -35.95
N GLN A 889 29.51 -36.53 -36.53
CA GLN A 889 30.92 -36.10 -36.57
C GLN A 889 31.12 -34.66 -37.06
N ALA A 890 30.46 -33.66 -36.47
CA ALA A 890 30.82 -32.25 -36.72
C ALA A 890 30.33 -31.30 -35.61
N TYR A 891 30.69 -31.55 -34.36
CA TYR A 891 30.69 -30.50 -33.33
C TYR A 891 32.10 -30.38 -32.77
N GLY A 892 32.92 -29.67 -33.53
CA GLY A 892 34.32 -29.44 -33.26
C GLY A 892 34.88 -28.47 -34.29
N ASN A 893 34.37 -27.24 -34.31
CA ASN A 893 35.19 -26.06 -34.57
C ASN A 893 34.34 -24.79 -34.42
N SER A 894 34.74 -23.98 -33.45
CA SER A 894 34.50 -22.56 -33.33
C SER A 894 34.90 -21.84 -34.62
N GLN A 895 33.92 -21.35 -35.38
CA GLN A 895 34.18 -20.17 -36.21
C GLN A 895 34.18 -18.95 -35.28
N GLU A 896 35.31 -18.25 -35.25
CA GLU A 896 35.47 -16.95 -34.61
C GLU A 896 34.33 -16.02 -35.07
N ARG A 897 33.39 -15.75 -34.17
CA ARG A 897 32.45 -14.66 -34.37
C ARG A 897 33.23 -13.36 -34.23
N GLN A 898 33.22 -12.56 -35.28
CA GLN A 898 33.80 -11.23 -35.28
C GLN A 898 33.06 -10.39 -34.20
N LEU A 899 33.78 -10.00 -33.15
CA LEU A 899 33.24 -9.16 -32.07
C LEU A 899 32.87 -7.78 -32.63
N ASN A 900 31.84 -7.16 -32.04
CA ASN A 900 31.52 -5.76 -32.34
C ASN A 900 32.70 -4.83 -31.96
N PRO A 901 32.79 -3.61 -32.54
CA PRO A 901 33.83 -2.65 -32.17
C PRO A 901 33.84 -2.37 -30.66
N PRO A 902 35.01 -2.18 -30.02
CA PRO A 902 35.10 -1.90 -28.59
C PRO A 902 34.23 -0.72 -28.17
N SER A 903 33.43 -0.91 -27.13
CA SER A 903 32.55 0.11 -26.55
C SER A 903 32.58 0.02 -25.02
N LYS A 904 32.05 1.05 -24.35
CA LYS A 904 31.95 1.08 -22.88
C LYS A 904 30.85 0.16 -22.33
N THR A 905 30.07 -0.49 -23.20
CA THR A 905 28.92 -1.31 -22.81
C THR A 905 29.08 -2.71 -23.37
N LEU A 906 29.02 -3.72 -22.50
CA LEU A 906 29.00 -5.12 -22.90
C LEU A 906 27.57 -5.64 -22.98
N PHE A 907 27.28 -6.39 -24.04
CA PHE A 907 26.10 -7.24 -24.14
C PHE A 907 26.43 -8.62 -23.58
N ILE A 908 25.61 -9.11 -22.65
CA ILE A 908 25.71 -10.43 -22.02
C ILE A 908 24.47 -11.23 -22.41
N GLY A 909 24.60 -12.14 -23.35
CA GLY A 909 23.53 -13.02 -23.81
C GLY A 909 23.60 -14.43 -23.24
N ASN A 910 22.53 -15.18 -23.45
CA ASN A 910 22.39 -16.59 -23.03
C ASN A 910 22.46 -16.80 -21.51
N MET A 911 22.08 -15.79 -20.73
CA MET A 911 21.93 -15.90 -19.28
C MET A 911 20.78 -16.86 -18.94
N SER A 912 20.88 -17.55 -17.80
CA SER A 912 19.77 -18.38 -17.31
C SER A 912 18.58 -17.52 -16.90
N PHE A 913 17.38 -18.06 -17.09
CA PHE A 913 16.14 -17.40 -16.66
C PHE A 913 15.94 -17.50 -15.15
N ASP A 914 16.54 -18.52 -14.52
CA ASP A 914 16.57 -18.71 -13.06
C ASP A 914 17.76 -18.00 -12.39
N MET A 915 18.49 -17.16 -13.13
CA MET A 915 19.65 -16.45 -12.60
C MET A 915 19.17 -15.35 -11.65
N SER A 916 19.47 -15.49 -10.37
CA SER A 916 19.09 -14.51 -9.35
C SER A 916 19.98 -13.26 -9.41
N ASP A 917 19.54 -12.15 -8.82
CA ASP A 917 20.37 -10.94 -8.67
C ASP A 917 21.65 -11.24 -7.88
N ARG A 918 21.61 -12.21 -6.96
CA ARG A 918 22.80 -12.71 -6.26
C ARG A 918 23.81 -13.35 -7.22
N ASP A 919 23.35 -14.11 -8.21
CA ASP A 919 24.22 -14.75 -9.19
C ASP A 919 24.83 -13.72 -10.15
N LEU A 920 24.08 -12.67 -10.50
CA LEU A 920 24.56 -11.56 -11.32
C LEU A 920 25.58 -10.69 -10.56
N ASN A 921 25.29 -10.36 -9.30
CA ASN A 921 26.22 -9.65 -8.43
C ASN A 921 27.51 -10.46 -8.21
N ASN A 922 27.41 -11.77 -8.04
CA ASN A 922 28.59 -12.65 -7.95
C ASN A 922 29.40 -12.67 -9.27
N LEU A 923 28.73 -12.58 -10.43
CA LEU A 923 29.39 -12.57 -11.73
C LEU A 923 30.25 -11.31 -11.96
N PHE A 924 29.81 -10.15 -11.46
CA PHE A 924 30.50 -8.87 -11.61
C PHE A 924 31.35 -8.45 -10.40
N ARG A 925 31.31 -9.21 -9.29
CA ARG A 925 31.99 -8.87 -8.03
C ARG A 925 33.49 -8.59 -8.14
N GLU A 926 34.19 -9.32 -9.01
CA GLU A 926 35.64 -9.19 -9.21
C GLU A 926 36.00 -8.19 -10.33
N ILE A 927 35.00 -7.72 -11.08
CA ILE A 927 35.15 -6.82 -12.20
C ILE A 927 35.01 -5.39 -11.69
N LYS A 928 36.11 -4.64 -11.70
CA LYS A 928 36.13 -3.23 -11.29
C LYS A 928 35.53 -2.34 -12.37
N ASN A 929 35.04 -1.18 -11.96
CA ASN A 929 34.59 -0.10 -12.84
C ASN A 929 33.29 -0.39 -13.65
N VAL A 930 32.44 -1.27 -13.11
CA VAL A 930 31.05 -1.46 -13.60
C VAL A 930 30.20 -0.33 -13.03
N ILE A 931 29.49 0.41 -13.89
CA ILE A 931 28.56 1.47 -13.51
C ILE A 931 27.18 0.86 -13.22
N ASP A 932 26.69 0.02 -14.14
CA ASP A 932 25.34 -0.52 -14.10
C ASP A 932 25.28 -1.82 -14.91
N VAL A 933 24.41 -2.76 -14.50
CA VAL A 933 24.12 -4.00 -15.23
C VAL A 933 22.61 -4.14 -15.39
N ARG A 934 22.10 -3.80 -16.58
CA ARG A 934 20.68 -3.83 -16.90
C ARG A 934 20.30 -5.16 -17.51
N VAL A 935 19.60 -6.00 -16.75
CA VAL A 935 18.95 -7.20 -17.29
C VAL A 935 17.74 -6.77 -18.11
N ALA A 936 17.64 -7.26 -19.35
CA ALA A 936 16.46 -6.99 -20.14
C ALA A 936 15.30 -7.82 -19.61
N ILE A 937 14.27 -7.18 -19.07
CA ILE A 937 13.08 -7.83 -18.52
C ILE A 937 11.92 -7.68 -19.51
N ASP A 938 11.09 -8.71 -19.63
CA ASP A 938 9.84 -8.63 -20.38
C ASP A 938 8.83 -7.79 -19.58
N ARG A 939 8.57 -6.58 -20.10
CA ARG A 939 7.75 -5.55 -19.47
C ARG A 939 6.32 -5.96 -19.12
N ARG A 940 5.82 -7.08 -19.67
CA ARG A 940 4.45 -7.57 -19.40
C ARG A 940 4.42 -8.70 -18.37
N THR A 941 5.54 -9.40 -18.19
CA THR A 941 5.57 -10.62 -17.35
C THR A 941 6.55 -10.55 -16.19
N GLY A 942 7.39 -9.51 -16.12
CA GLY A 942 8.43 -9.35 -15.09
C GLY A 942 9.57 -10.36 -15.23
N GLN A 943 9.53 -11.27 -16.21
CA GLN A 943 10.53 -12.32 -16.37
C GLN A 943 11.75 -11.83 -17.16
N PRO A 944 12.98 -12.26 -16.79
CA PRO A 944 14.19 -11.87 -17.51
C PRO A 944 14.19 -12.45 -18.93
N ARG A 945 14.67 -11.69 -19.92
CA ARG A 945 14.73 -12.08 -21.34
C ARG A 945 15.99 -12.89 -21.68
N GLY A 946 16.79 -13.25 -20.67
CA GLY A 946 18.00 -14.05 -20.83
C GLY A 946 19.20 -13.30 -21.41
N PHE A 947 19.20 -11.97 -21.34
CA PHE A 947 20.36 -11.12 -21.65
C PHE A 947 20.40 -9.83 -20.82
N ALA A 948 21.59 -9.23 -20.68
CA ALA A 948 21.83 -7.99 -19.97
C ALA A 948 22.81 -7.07 -20.72
N HIS A 949 22.85 -5.80 -20.34
CA HIS A 949 23.87 -4.85 -20.76
C HIS A 949 24.63 -4.36 -19.52
N ALA A 950 25.95 -4.46 -19.53
CA ALA A 950 26.81 -3.93 -18.47
C ALA A 950 27.57 -2.70 -18.96
N ASP A 951 27.39 -1.57 -18.29
CA ASP A 951 28.09 -0.32 -18.58
C ASP A 951 29.34 -0.17 -17.71
N PHE A 952 30.41 0.36 -18.31
CA PHE A 952 31.70 0.55 -17.66
C PHE A 952 32.14 2.02 -17.75
N THR A 953 32.94 2.46 -16.77
CA THR A 953 33.50 3.84 -16.77
C THR A 953 34.41 4.11 -17.96
N ASP A 954 35.18 3.10 -18.36
CA ASP A 954 36.19 3.18 -19.42
C ASP A 954 36.21 1.92 -20.31
N MET A 955 36.65 2.07 -21.56
CA MET A 955 36.68 0.98 -22.54
C MET A 955 37.67 -0.12 -22.15
N ALA A 956 38.76 0.21 -21.45
CA ALA A 956 39.75 -0.79 -21.02
C ALA A 956 39.16 -1.73 -19.94
N SER A 957 38.25 -1.24 -19.10
CA SER A 957 37.51 -2.04 -18.13
C SER A 957 36.50 -2.97 -18.82
N ALA A 958 35.80 -2.49 -19.86
CA ALA A 958 34.94 -3.32 -20.69
C ALA A 958 35.72 -4.43 -21.44
N GLU A 959 36.91 -4.14 -21.96
CA GLU A 959 37.77 -5.17 -22.61
C GLU A 959 38.25 -6.25 -21.63
N ARG A 960 38.63 -5.87 -20.41
CA ARG A 960 38.99 -6.82 -19.36
C ARG A 960 37.80 -7.69 -18.95
N ALA A 961 36.64 -7.07 -18.74
CA ALA A 961 35.41 -7.78 -18.41
C ALA A 961 34.97 -8.74 -19.52
N LEU A 962 35.12 -8.35 -20.79
CA LEU A 962 34.83 -9.23 -21.94
C LEU A 962 35.73 -10.46 -21.93
N THR A 963 37.02 -10.29 -21.65
CA THR A 963 37.97 -11.41 -21.57
C THR A 963 37.65 -12.34 -20.40
N GLU A 964 37.23 -11.79 -19.26
CA GLU A 964 36.97 -12.56 -18.05
C GLU A 964 35.61 -13.27 -18.04
N LEU A 965 34.61 -12.69 -18.70
CA LEU A 965 33.24 -13.22 -18.75
C LEU A 965 33.01 -14.14 -19.96
N SER A 966 33.81 -14.02 -21.02
CA SER A 966 33.66 -14.84 -22.23
C SER A 966 33.88 -16.32 -21.93
N GLY A 967 32.87 -17.14 -22.18
CA GLY A 967 32.91 -18.58 -21.93
C GLY A 967 32.64 -19.02 -20.49
N LYS A 968 32.36 -18.11 -19.54
CA LYS A 968 31.87 -18.50 -18.20
C LYS A 968 30.52 -19.21 -18.32
N VAL A 969 30.36 -20.34 -17.64
CA VAL A 969 29.10 -21.09 -17.57
C VAL A 969 28.43 -20.78 -16.23
N VAL A 970 27.25 -20.17 -16.28
CA VAL A 970 26.47 -19.80 -15.10
C VAL A 970 25.11 -20.49 -15.18
N CYS A 971 24.69 -21.15 -14.10
CA CYS A 971 23.43 -21.92 -14.03
C CYS A 971 23.24 -22.88 -15.22
N GLY A 972 24.33 -23.57 -15.62
CA GLY A 972 24.30 -24.56 -16.71
C GLY A 972 24.31 -23.99 -18.13
N ARG A 973 24.44 -22.66 -18.30
CA ARG A 973 24.46 -22.00 -19.62
C ARG A 973 25.74 -21.19 -19.82
N ALA A 974 26.40 -21.35 -20.98
CA ALA A 974 27.56 -20.57 -21.35
C ALA A 974 27.16 -19.14 -21.74
N LEU A 975 27.71 -18.14 -21.07
CA LEU A 975 27.45 -16.74 -21.37
C LEU A 975 28.03 -16.34 -22.73
N ARG A 976 27.27 -15.55 -23.49
CA ARG A 976 27.72 -14.92 -24.73
C ARG A 976 28.05 -13.46 -24.45
N ILE A 977 29.31 -13.07 -24.58
CA ILE A 977 29.73 -11.68 -24.35
C ILE A 977 30.09 -11.04 -25.68
N ASP A 978 29.64 -9.81 -25.91
CA ASP A 978 29.92 -9.00 -27.10
C ASP A 978 29.95 -7.51 -26.71
N PHE A 979 30.56 -6.65 -27.52
CA PHE A 979 30.38 -5.20 -27.34
C PHE A 979 28.98 -4.79 -27.82
N SER A 980 28.32 -3.88 -27.10
CA SER A 980 26.99 -3.41 -27.50
C SER A 980 27.06 -2.44 -28.68
N THR A 981 26.13 -2.56 -29.62
CA THR A 981 25.97 -1.69 -30.80
C THR A 981 24.97 -0.55 -30.59
N SER A 982 24.37 -0.42 -29.39
CA SER A 982 23.36 0.60 -29.11
C SER A 982 23.98 1.99 -28.91
N THR A 983 23.55 2.95 -29.73
CA THR A 983 23.82 4.39 -29.64
C THR A 983 23.39 4.95 -28.28
N GLY A 984 24.36 5.36 -27.46
CA GLY A 984 24.11 6.08 -26.21
C GLY A 984 23.52 7.48 -26.47
N ARG A 985 22.59 7.92 -25.61
CA ARG A 985 22.23 9.34 -25.45
C ARG A 985 23.50 10.08 -25.05
N ALA A 986 24.05 10.86 -25.98
CA ALA A 986 25.16 11.76 -25.72
C ALA A 986 24.69 12.92 -24.83
N ALA A 987 25.54 13.30 -23.89
CA ALA A 987 25.49 14.54 -23.14
C ALA A 987 25.35 15.75 -24.07
N VAL A 988 24.51 16.71 -23.69
CA VAL A 988 24.58 18.09 -24.17
C VAL A 988 24.88 18.94 -22.94
N GLY A 989 26.11 19.44 -22.88
CA GLY A 989 26.53 20.48 -21.94
C GLY A 989 26.75 21.80 -22.67
N ASP A 990 26.71 22.88 -21.89
CA ASP A 990 27.23 24.23 -22.11
C ASP A 990 27.06 24.88 -23.49
N SER A 991 26.02 25.70 -23.59
CA SER A 991 26.12 27.13 -23.98
C SER A 991 24.85 27.89 -23.62
#